data_AF-A0A497PAK8-F1
#
_entry.id   AF-A0A497PAK8-F1
#
_cell.length_a   1.000
_cell.length_b   1.000
_cell.length_c   1.000
_cell.angle_alpha   90.00
_cell.angle_beta   90.00
_cell.angle_gamma   90.00
#
_symmetry.space_group_name_H-M   'P 1'
#
loop_
_entity.id
_entity.type
_entity.pdbx_description
1 polymer ?
#
loop_
_entity_poly.entity_id
_entity_poly.type
_entity_poly.pdbx_seq_one_letter_code
_entity_poly.pdbx_strand_id
1 'polypeptide(L)'
;KKKEVWRWILQDFCGVWDRRNSLEGVGLLSFAPVFPNDWSPIKDLLNPPWNLTEDEAKDVYQILLNTMRFNMAITFPEDGPTPDDEFFRPRNREYKFRGEVSDKRRGIYSFVPIQGRLNARLEFLQKLYKKVTGRDDKNNECRRLLGKIWEDLEDNWVGKGICSFSNARDGVLYQLDYRYWKVIQEDKNSLWYICDKCGAISPVNVRDVCPTFNCNGNLKLIDTEERENIQKNHYRYLYTNLLPVRMNSHEHTAQLSTDYASNVQQRFIKGEINVLSCSTTFELGVDLGELEAIFLRNVPPEPSNYIQRAGRAGRRLDTIGFTLTFAQLRSHDLTYFKEPEKMVDGRINPPTVEIRNEKIISRHLYSIVLANFFREFPEYFGSVESFFRLEGSEVSGIQKIKEYIEQRPHSILNSLKRVIPEDLHSTFDIENWGWVENLIGEEGSLTIADEKVRDEFDRLKEFYDSREKEWRETRDQRKRNKLNADMDWANRRMETIKRKQLIDFLATHTVIPKYGFPVDVVELSVLSHISAAKNIQLERDLRIAISEFAPSSQVVANGYTWESCGLRVVKNRTWPIYWYAICPQCKRFYIQMGTIEESPPSISCKIHGAIPRREIHRFVTPIFGFVTSKDYQPKKPGESRPRREFATRPYFFNYKEPKEKEFLVGNFKIKCRYSSEGELAVVCKGKKGVGFWVCFTCGATFSERQRGKH
;
A
#
# COMPACT_ATOMS: atom_id res chain seq x y z
N LYS A 1 -1.86 -4.90 -23.93
CA LYS A 1 -0.93 -4.03 -24.69
C LYS A 1 -1.63 -2.80 -25.27
N LYS A 2 -2.64 -2.95 -26.14
CA LYS A 2 -3.40 -1.80 -26.71
C LYS A 2 -3.97 -0.85 -25.65
N LYS A 3 -4.65 -1.40 -24.64
CA LYS A 3 -5.14 -0.63 -23.47
C LYS A 3 -4.06 0.25 -22.80
N GLU A 4 -2.83 -0.27 -22.64
CA GLU A 4 -1.72 0.50 -22.04
C GLU A 4 -1.24 1.61 -22.96
N VAL A 5 -1.15 1.36 -24.27
CA VAL A 5 -0.79 2.39 -25.25
C VAL A 5 -1.80 3.53 -25.21
N TRP A 6 -3.10 3.20 -25.18
CA TRP A 6 -4.16 4.20 -25.07
C TRP A 6 -4.09 5.02 -23.77
N ARG A 7 -3.69 4.44 -22.64
CA ARG A 7 -3.50 5.20 -21.39
C ARG A 7 -2.51 6.34 -21.56
N TRP A 8 -1.35 6.07 -22.16
CA TRP A 8 -0.31 7.08 -22.40
C TRP A 8 -0.73 8.11 -23.45
N ILE A 9 -1.33 7.68 -24.57
CA ILE A 9 -1.85 8.60 -25.59
C ILE A 9 -2.89 9.54 -24.98
N LEU A 10 -3.86 9.02 -24.23
CA LEU A 10 -4.90 9.82 -23.59
C LEU A 10 -4.36 10.73 -22.48
N GLN A 11 -3.29 10.34 -21.80
CA GLN A 11 -2.62 11.17 -20.81
C GLN A 11 -2.04 12.44 -21.43
N ASP A 12 -1.37 12.34 -22.57
CA ASP A 12 -0.86 13.49 -23.30
C ASP A 12 -1.98 14.24 -24.04
N PHE A 13 -2.90 13.52 -24.68
CA PHE A 13 -4.03 14.11 -25.38
C PHE A 13 -4.94 14.93 -24.45
N CYS A 14 -5.16 14.53 -23.21
CA CYS A 14 -5.97 15.33 -22.27
C CYS A 14 -5.13 16.21 -21.33
N GLY A 15 -3.81 16.02 -21.31
CA GLY A 15 -2.93 16.68 -20.34
C GLY A 15 -3.38 16.43 -18.89
N VAL A 16 -3.57 15.16 -18.53
CA VAL A 16 -4.27 14.73 -17.30
C VAL A 16 -3.54 15.13 -16.02
N TRP A 17 -2.21 14.98 -15.98
CA TRP A 17 -1.38 15.23 -14.80
C TRP A 17 -0.60 16.53 -14.88
N ASP A 18 0.17 16.73 -15.95
CA ASP A 18 0.96 17.92 -16.19
C ASP A 18 0.89 18.30 -17.67
N ARG A 19 0.40 19.50 -17.95
CA ARG A 19 0.29 20.03 -19.32
C ARG A 19 1.55 20.74 -19.78
N ARG A 20 2.32 21.29 -18.85
CA ARG A 20 3.49 22.11 -19.19
C ARG A 20 4.66 21.24 -19.61
N ASN A 21 4.78 20.09 -18.97
CA ASN A 21 5.85 19.12 -19.21
C ASN A 21 5.41 17.95 -20.11
N SER A 22 4.22 17.98 -20.73
CA SER A 22 3.82 16.97 -21.71
C SER A 22 4.53 17.18 -23.05
N LEU A 23 4.44 16.19 -23.97
CA LEU A 23 4.97 16.33 -25.33
C LEU A 23 4.41 17.57 -26.06
N GLU A 24 3.15 17.93 -25.79
CA GLU A 24 2.53 19.14 -26.32
C GLU A 24 3.01 20.41 -25.62
N GLY A 25 3.17 20.39 -24.28
CA GLY A 25 3.59 21.55 -23.50
C GLY A 25 5.03 22.00 -23.76
N VAL A 26 5.94 21.06 -23.99
CA VAL A 26 7.35 21.34 -24.34
C VAL A 26 7.56 21.58 -25.84
N GLY A 27 6.50 21.39 -26.61
CA GLY A 27 6.40 21.66 -28.03
C GLY A 27 7.14 20.72 -28.97
N LEU A 28 6.92 19.42 -28.77
CA LEU A 28 7.35 18.37 -29.71
C LEU A 28 6.22 17.92 -30.65
N LEU A 29 4.98 18.00 -30.18
CA LEU A 29 3.78 17.70 -30.97
C LEU A 29 2.62 18.60 -30.57
N SER A 30 1.55 18.59 -31.35
CA SER A 30 0.32 19.32 -31.09
C SER A 30 -0.88 18.48 -31.51
N PHE A 31 -2.00 18.67 -30.82
CA PHE A 31 -3.28 18.08 -31.22
C PHE A 31 -4.16 19.16 -31.85
N ALA A 32 -4.56 18.93 -33.11
CA ALA A 32 -5.45 19.82 -33.84
C ALA A 32 -6.76 19.09 -34.19
N PRO A 33 -7.93 19.72 -34.04
CA PRO A 33 -9.19 19.14 -34.49
C PRO A 33 -9.21 19.05 -36.01
N VAL A 34 -9.90 18.04 -36.53
CA VAL A 34 -10.22 17.92 -37.95
C VAL A 34 -11.51 18.71 -38.18
N PHE A 35 -11.40 19.84 -38.86
CA PHE A 35 -12.56 20.68 -39.19
C PHE A 35 -13.46 19.99 -40.23
N PRO A 36 -14.79 20.07 -40.11
CA PRO A 36 -15.70 19.53 -41.13
C PRO A 36 -15.50 20.21 -42.49
N ASN A 37 -15.48 19.43 -43.59
CA ASN A 37 -15.20 19.97 -44.93
C ASN A 37 -16.21 21.03 -45.41
N ASP A 38 -17.48 20.91 -45.00
CA ASP A 38 -18.57 21.81 -45.41
C ASP A 38 -18.85 22.92 -44.38
N TRP A 39 -17.93 23.15 -43.44
CA TRP A 39 -18.12 24.11 -42.36
C TRP A 39 -17.24 25.35 -42.53
N SER A 40 -17.79 26.51 -42.16
CA SER A 40 -17.08 27.78 -42.11
C SER A 40 -17.35 28.48 -40.77
N PRO A 41 -16.39 29.25 -40.22
CA PRO A 41 -16.59 29.95 -38.96
C PRO A 41 -17.76 30.94 -39.01
N ILE A 42 -18.39 31.18 -37.85
CA ILE A 42 -19.49 32.14 -37.74
C ILE A 42 -19.09 33.54 -38.25
N LYS A 43 -20.00 34.18 -38.99
CA LYS A 43 -19.77 35.51 -39.59
C LYS A 43 -19.44 36.59 -38.57
N ASP A 44 -19.91 36.44 -37.32
CA ASP A 44 -19.59 37.35 -36.21
C ASP A 44 -18.08 37.50 -35.96
N LEU A 45 -17.27 36.45 -36.18
CA LEU A 45 -15.81 36.51 -36.01
C LEU A 45 -15.11 37.23 -37.18
N LEU A 46 -15.70 37.15 -38.38
CA LEU A 46 -15.14 37.71 -39.60
C LEU A 46 -15.50 39.19 -39.79
N ASN A 47 -16.60 39.63 -39.17
CA ASN A 47 -17.12 40.98 -39.27
C ASN A 47 -16.67 41.87 -38.08
N PRO A 48 -16.87 43.20 -38.17
CA PRO A 48 -16.64 44.09 -37.03
C PRO A 48 -17.46 43.68 -35.80
N PRO A 49 -16.90 43.77 -34.58
CA PRO A 49 -15.63 44.39 -34.24
C PRO A 49 -14.39 43.49 -34.37
N TRP A 50 -14.55 42.19 -34.66
CA TRP A 50 -13.48 41.19 -34.56
C TRP A 50 -12.56 41.14 -35.78
N ASN A 51 -13.11 41.23 -36.99
CA ASN A 51 -12.37 41.27 -38.26
C ASN A 51 -11.23 40.23 -38.35
N LEU A 52 -11.49 39.00 -37.91
CA LEU A 52 -10.53 37.91 -37.98
C LEU A 52 -10.48 37.34 -39.40
N THR A 53 -9.31 36.84 -39.79
CA THR A 53 -9.20 35.98 -40.99
C THR A 53 -9.91 34.64 -40.76
N GLU A 54 -10.19 33.90 -41.83
CA GLU A 54 -10.81 32.57 -41.71
C GLU A 54 -9.94 31.61 -40.90
N ASP A 55 -8.61 31.67 -41.07
CA ASP A 55 -7.65 30.86 -40.32
C ASP A 55 -7.59 31.26 -38.84
N GLU A 56 -7.56 32.57 -38.53
CA GLU A 56 -7.64 33.06 -37.15
C GLU A 56 -8.96 32.64 -36.47
N ALA A 57 -10.07 32.64 -37.22
CA ALA A 57 -11.35 32.17 -36.71
C ALA A 57 -11.33 30.67 -36.43
N LYS A 58 -10.73 29.83 -37.30
CA LYS A 58 -10.51 28.40 -37.04
C LYS A 58 -9.63 28.18 -35.81
N ASP A 59 -8.59 28.98 -35.63
CA ASP A 59 -7.72 28.95 -34.45
C ASP A 59 -8.48 29.26 -33.16
N VAL A 60 -9.43 30.21 -33.19
CA VAL A 60 -10.36 30.44 -32.05
C VAL A 60 -11.12 29.16 -31.71
N TYR A 61 -11.70 28.46 -32.69
CA TYR A 61 -12.40 27.19 -32.44
C TYR A 61 -11.48 26.13 -31.86
N GLN A 62 -10.27 25.97 -32.40
CA GLN A 62 -9.28 25.02 -31.87
C GLN A 62 -8.92 25.32 -30.42
N ILE A 63 -8.69 26.59 -30.06
CA ILE A 63 -8.41 27.01 -28.68
C ILE A 63 -9.58 26.65 -27.75
N LEU A 64 -10.81 26.90 -28.19
CA LEU A 64 -12.02 26.61 -27.40
C LEU A 64 -12.25 25.09 -27.23
N LEU A 65 -12.10 24.30 -28.29
CA LEU A 65 -12.22 22.83 -28.24
C LEU A 65 -11.11 22.20 -27.38
N ASN A 66 -9.89 22.75 -27.42
CA ASN A 66 -8.81 22.32 -26.52
C ASN A 66 -9.20 22.45 -25.05
N THR A 67 -10.02 23.44 -24.67
CA THR A 67 -10.52 23.52 -23.29
C THR A 67 -11.41 22.33 -22.92
N MET A 68 -12.21 21.78 -23.84
CA MET A 68 -12.99 20.57 -23.61
C MET A 68 -12.10 19.33 -23.51
N ARG A 69 -11.12 19.20 -24.40
CA ARG A 69 -10.11 18.13 -24.41
C ARG A 69 -9.36 18.06 -23.09
N PHE A 70 -8.83 19.19 -22.64
CA PHE A 70 -8.15 19.35 -21.35
C PHE A 70 -9.04 19.05 -20.13
N ASN A 71 -10.35 19.22 -20.29
CA ASN A 71 -11.35 18.84 -19.30
C ASN A 71 -11.72 17.34 -19.34
N MET A 72 -11.05 16.52 -20.18
CA MET A 72 -11.32 15.09 -20.39
C MET A 72 -12.75 14.82 -20.87
N ALA A 73 -13.39 15.80 -21.51
CA ALA A 73 -14.71 15.63 -22.09
C ALA A 73 -14.61 15.07 -23.50
N ILE A 74 -14.12 13.83 -23.58
CA ILE A 74 -13.85 13.11 -24.82
C ILE A 74 -14.57 11.76 -24.81
N THR A 75 -14.83 11.19 -25.98
CA THR A 75 -15.16 9.78 -26.11
C THR A 75 -13.90 8.93 -25.88
N PHE A 76 -14.08 7.70 -25.40
CA PHE A 76 -12.98 6.78 -25.13
C PHE A 76 -12.95 5.66 -26.19
N PRO A 77 -11.75 5.19 -26.60
CA PRO A 77 -11.62 4.08 -27.54
C PRO A 77 -12.12 2.76 -26.94
N GLU A 78 -12.81 1.94 -27.74
CA GLU A 78 -13.40 0.66 -27.29
C GLU A 78 -12.36 -0.34 -26.78
N ASP A 79 -11.17 -0.35 -27.37
CA ASP A 79 -10.03 -1.18 -26.93
C ASP A 79 -9.09 -0.47 -25.95
N GLY A 80 -9.52 0.69 -25.43
CA GLY A 80 -8.80 1.56 -24.51
C GLY A 80 -9.19 1.40 -23.03
N PRO A 81 -8.67 2.28 -22.16
CA PRO A 81 -9.10 2.37 -20.77
C PRO A 81 -10.50 2.98 -20.66
N THR A 82 -11.26 2.56 -19.65
CA THR A 82 -12.55 3.16 -19.33
C THR A 82 -12.34 4.47 -18.53
N PRO A 83 -13.32 5.39 -18.51
CA PRO A 83 -13.20 6.66 -17.78
C PRO A 83 -12.94 6.49 -16.28
N ASP A 84 -13.37 5.38 -15.68
CA ASP A 84 -13.22 5.05 -14.26
C ASP A 84 -11.88 4.36 -13.91
N ASP A 85 -11.04 4.06 -14.91
CA ASP A 85 -9.75 3.40 -14.73
C ASP A 85 -8.86 4.17 -13.73
N GLU A 86 -8.26 3.44 -12.78
CA GLU A 86 -7.46 4.04 -11.70
C GLU A 86 -6.29 4.89 -12.22
N PHE A 87 -5.79 4.61 -13.43
CA PHE A 87 -4.74 5.39 -14.08
C PHE A 87 -5.08 6.89 -14.18
N PHE A 88 -6.36 7.24 -14.35
CA PHE A 88 -6.77 8.64 -14.49
C PHE A 88 -7.05 9.35 -13.15
N ARG A 89 -6.78 8.72 -12.00
CA ARG A 89 -7.02 9.36 -10.70
C ARG A 89 -6.24 10.68 -10.58
N PRO A 90 -6.84 11.71 -9.95
CA PRO A 90 -8.16 11.75 -9.30
C PRO A 90 -9.34 12.04 -10.25
N ARG A 91 -9.10 12.10 -11.57
CA ARG A 91 -10.06 12.43 -12.63
C ARG A 91 -10.64 11.18 -13.31
N ASN A 92 -10.67 10.05 -12.63
CA ASN A 92 -11.20 8.79 -13.16
C ASN A 92 -12.74 8.74 -13.10
N ARG A 93 -13.38 9.64 -13.85
CA ARG A 93 -14.82 9.64 -14.09
C ARG A 93 -15.07 10.19 -15.49
N GLU A 94 -16.27 9.97 -15.98
CA GLU A 94 -16.71 10.56 -17.24
C GLU A 94 -16.97 12.07 -17.08
N TYR A 95 -16.51 12.87 -18.04
CA TYR A 95 -16.75 14.31 -18.11
C TYR A 95 -17.48 14.68 -19.39
N LYS A 96 -18.40 15.63 -19.28
CA LYS A 96 -19.27 16.08 -20.38
C LYS A 96 -19.48 17.59 -20.33
N PHE A 97 -19.87 18.18 -21.45
CA PHE A 97 -20.24 19.60 -21.56
C PHE A 97 -21.71 19.78 -21.91
N ARG A 98 -22.23 20.96 -21.59
CA ARG A 98 -23.47 21.53 -22.12
C ARG A 98 -23.30 23.05 -22.25
N GLY A 99 -24.24 23.74 -22.90
CA GLY A 99 -24.14 25.18 -23.13
C GLY A 99 -24.00 25.98 -21.84
N GLU A 100 -25.01 25.92 -20.98
CA GLU A 100 -25.07 26.65 -19.71
C GLU A 100 -25.24 25.72 -18.49
N VAL A 101 -24.99 26.27 -17.29
CA VAL A 101 -25.17 25.61 -15.97
C VAL A 101 -24.24 24.40 -15.75
N SER A 102 -23.17 24.50 -14.96
CA SER A 102 -22.31 23.33 -14.65
C SER A 102 -22.84 22.47 -13.49
N ASP A 103 -22.60 21.16 -13.49
CA ASP A 103 -22.69 20.29 -12.30
C ASP A 103 -21.37 19.51 -12.09
N LYS A 104 -20.49 20.10 -11.27
CA LYS A 104 -19.16 19.54 -10.99
C LYS A 104 -19.20 18.19 -10.26
N ARG A 105 -20.26 17.90 -9.48
CA ARG A 105 -20.34 16.62 -8.74
C ARG A 105 -20.53 15.45 -9.71
N ARG A 106 -21.27 15.70 -10.80
CA ARG A 106 -21.54 14.73 -11.86
C ARG A 106 -20.55 14.78 -13.04
N GLY A 107 -19.53 15.62 -12.98
CA GLY A 107 -18.56 15.77 -14.08
C GLY A 107 -19.10 16.56 -15.28
N ILE A 108 -20.12 17.39 -15.09
CA ILE A 108 -20.74 18.19 -16.15
C ILE A 108 -20.20 19.63 -16.09
N TYR A 109 -19.54 20.06 -17.15
CA TYR A 109 -19.07 21.44 -17.34
C TYR A 109 -20.05 22.24 -18.20
N SER A 110 -20.00 23.57 -18.07
CA SER A 110 -20.70 24.47 -18.99
C SER A 110 -19.70 25.11 -19.94
N PHE A 111 -20.04 25.20 -21.22
CA PHE A 111 -19.22 25.86 -22.22
C PHE A 111 -19.24 27.37 -21.96
N VAL A 112 -20.44 27.95 -21.84
CA VAL A 112 -20.67 29.33 -21.41
C VAL A 112 -20.74 29.36 -19.87
N PRO A 113 -19.94 30.21 -19.20
CA PRO A 113 -19.99 30.30 -17.73
C PRO A 113 -21.30 30.97 -17.27
N ILE A 114 -21.64 30.99 -15.97
CA ILE A 114 -22.77 31.80 -15.46
C ILE A 114 -22.37 33.29 -15.47
N GLN A 115 -23.33 34.22 -15.59
CA GLN A 115 -23.04 35.66 -15.56
C GLN A 115 -22.22 36.06 -14.33
N GLY A 116 -21.22 36.92 -14.53
CA GLY A 116 -20.28 37.35 -13.48
C GLY A 116 -19.17 36.34 -13.15
N ARG A 117 -19.14 35.15 -13.76
CA ARG A 117 -18.03 34.20 -13.64
C ARG A 117 -17.23 34.11 -14.93
N LEU A 118 -15.91 33.95 -14.78
CA LEU A 118 -14.98 33.72 -15.87
C LEU A 118 -14.59 32.24 -15.97
N ASN A 119 -14.32 31.81 -17.19
CA ASN A 119 -13.62 30.57 -17.50
C ASN A 119 -12.56 30.87 -18.58
N ALA A 120 -11.70 29.89 -18.91
CA ALA A 120 -10.64 30.06 -19.90
C ALA A 120 -11.14 30.57 -21.26
N ARG A 121 -12.31 30.08 -21.70
CA ARG A 121 -12.92 30.43 -22.98
C ARG A 121 -13.35 31.91 -23.03
N LEU A 122 -14.13 32.34 -22.05
CA LEU A 122 -14.64 33.71 -21.97
C LEU A 122 -13.48 34.70 -21.74
N GLU A 123 -12.53 34.36 -20.87
CA GLU A 123 -11.37 35.22 -20.61
C GLU A 123 -10.50 35.39 -21.86
N PHE A 124 -10.27 34.31 -22.64
CA PHE A 124 -9.56 34.40 -23.91
C PHE A 124 -10.26 35.33 -24.90
N LEU A 125 -11.58 35.19 -25.08
CA LEU A 125 -12.36 36.08 -25.95
C LEU A 125 -12.33 37.53 -25.48
N GLN A 126 -12.35 37.79 -24.17
CA GLN A 126 -12.22 39.15 -23.62
C GLN A 126 -10.84 39.76 -23.86
N LYS A 127 -9.76 38.97 -23.73
CA LYS A 127 -8.40 39.42 -24.08
C LYS A 127 -8.31 39.75 -25.58
N LEU A 128 -8.87 38.88 -26.42
CA LEU A 128 -8.93 39.09 -27.87
C LEU A 128 -9.73 40.34 -28.22
N TYR A 129 -10.90 40.52 -27.62
CA TYR A 129 -11.73 41.71 -27.81
C TYR A 129 -10.99 42.98 -27.44
N LYS A 130 -10.31 42.98 -26.29
CA LYS A 130 -9.49 44.12 -25.85
C LYS A 130 -8.34 44.42 -26.81
N LYS A 131 -7.69 43.38 -27.33
CA LYS A 131 -6.60 43.51 -28.30
C LYS A 131 -7.08 44.11 -29.62
N VAL A 132 -8.24 43.72 -30.11
CA VAL A 132 -8.80 44.18 -31.39
C VAL A 132 -9.45 45.56 -31.27
N THR A 133 -10.19 45.84 -30.20
CA THR A 133 -10.99 47.07 -30.05
C THR A 133 -10.33 48.15 -29.21
N GLY A 134 -9.31 47.81 -28.43
CA GLY A 134 -8.71 48.67 -27.42
C GLY A 134 -9.59 48.92 -26.18
N ARG A 135 -10.77 48.27 -26.07
CA ARG A 135 -11.76 48.49 -25.01
C ARG A 135 -12.04 47.20 -24.24
N ASP A 136 -12.41 47.33 -22.98
CA ASP A 136 -12.90 46.19 -22.20
C ASP A 136 -14.35 45.84 -22.57
N ASP A 137 -14.70 44.54 -22.52
CA ASP A 137 -16.05 44.03 -22.81
C ASP A 137 -17.06 44.40 -21.70
N LYS A 138 -17.58 45.63 -21.75
CA LYS A 138 -18.57 46.14 -20.78
C LYS A 138 -19.98 45.61 -21.03
N ASN A 139 -20.28 45.17 -22.25
CA ASN A 139 -21.64 44.80 -22.69
C ASN A 139 -21.89 43.28 -22.71
N ASN A 140 -20.96 42.45 -22.23
CA ASN A 140 -21.01 40.99 -22.33
C ASN A 140 -21.11 40.50 -23.80
N GLU A 141 -20.46 41.19 -24.73
CA GLU A 141 -20.40 40.80 -26.14
C GLU A 141 -19.63 39.49 -26.31
N CYS A 142 -18.53 39.29 -25.55
CA CYS A 142 -17.74 38.06 -25.62
C CYS A 142 -18.54 36.86 -25.13
N ARG A 143 -19.41 37.05 -24.13
CA ARG A 143 -20.31 35.99 -23.64
C ARG A 143 -21.34 35.61 -24.70
N ARG A 144 -21.96 36.59 -25.35
CA ARG A 144 -22.93 36.36 -26.43
C ARG A 144 -22.28 35.65 -27.61
N LEU A 145 -21.08 36.08 -28.00
CA LEU A 145 -20.29 35.39 -29.03
C LEU A 145 -20.00 33.94 -28.65
N LEU A 146 -19.60 33.68 -27.40
CA LEU A 146 -19.35 32.32 -26.91
C LEU A 146 -20.62 31.43 -26.98
N GLY A 147 -21.80 32.03 -26.76
CA GLY A 147 -23.09 31.36 -26.97
C GLY A 147 -23.34 31.00 -28.44
N LYS A 148 -23.11 31.94 -29.36
CA LYS A 148 -23.22 31.67 -30.81
C LYS A 148 -22.25 30.61 -31.30
N ILE A 149 -21.00 30.62 -30.80
CA ILE A 149 -20.03 29.57 -31.11
C ILE A 149 -20.53 28.22 -30.59
N TRP A 150 -21.15 28.20 -29.41
CA TRP A 150 -21.73 26.96 -28.88
C TRP A 150 -22.89 26.44 -29.72
N GLU A 151 -23.81 27.30 -30.16
CA GLU A 151 -24.90 26.96 -31.09
C GLU A 151 -24.33 26.39 -32.40
N ASP A 152 -23.30 27.01 -32.98
CA ASP A 152 -22.63 26.50 -34.18
C ASP A 152 -21.96 25.13 -33.96
N LEU A 153 -21.37 24.89 -32.79
CA LEU A 153 -20.84 23.56 -32.44
C LEU A 153 -21.96 22.51 -32.28
N GLU A 154 -23.12 22.88 -31.74
CA GLU A 154 -24.26 21.98 -31.62
C GLU A 154 -24.86 21.64 -33.00
N ASP A 155 -24.99 22.62 -33.88
CA ASP A 155 -25.65 22.45 -35.18
C ASP A 155 -24.75 21.80 -36.23
N ASN A 156 -23.46 22.16 -36.26
CA ASN A 156 -22.57 21.80 -37.37
C ASN A 156 -21.50 20.75 -37.04
N TRP A 157 -21.18 20.55 -35.75
CA TRP A 157 -20.11 19.63 -35.33
C TRP A 157 -20.61 18.31 -34.74
N VAL A 158 -21.89 18.22 -34.38
CA VAL A 158 -22.48 16.95 -33.91
C VAL A 158 -22.42 15.90 -35.02
N GLY A 159 -21.83 14.75 -34.71
CA GLY A 159 -21.56 13.68 -35.68
C GLY A 159 -20.31 13.91 -36.57
N LYS A 160 -19.71 15.11 -36.52
CA LYS A 160 -18.53 15.51 -37.31
C LYS A 160 -17.36 15.96 -36.42
N GLY A 161 -17.24 15.37 -35.23
CA GLY A 161 -16.19 15.69 -34.25
C GLY A 161 -16.70 15.90 -32.82
N ILE A 162 -18.01 16.06 -32.64
CA ILE A 162 -18.67 16.11 -31.33
C ILE A 162 -19.74 15.01 -31.28
N CYS A 163 -19.78 14.27 -30.17
CA CYS A 163 -20.83 13.31 -29.88
C CYS A 163 -21.83 13.92 -28.87
N SER A 164 -23.12 13.75 -29.13
CA SER A 164 -24.19 14.14 -28.22
C SER A 164 -24.77 12.91 -27.50
N PHE A 165 -25.18 13.11 -26.26
CA PHE A 165 -25.74 12.10 -25.37
C PHE A 165 -26.96 12.71 -24.67
N SER A 166 -28.11 12.06 -24.76
CA SER A 166 -29.31 12.51 -24.08
C SER A 166 -29.67 11.55 -22.94
N ASN A 167 -30.00 12.10 -21.77
CA ASN A 167 -30.64 11.33 -20.71
C ASN A 167 -31.78 12.13 -20.07
N ALA A 168 -32.74 11.43 -19.46
CA ALA A 168 -33.96 12.05 -18.90
C ALA A 168 -33.70 13.04 -17.74
N ARG A 169 -32.50 13.04 -17.15
CA ARG A 169 -32.19 13.78 -15.91
C ARG A 169 -31.33 15.02 -16.12
N ASP A 170 -30.37 14.93 -17.04
CA ASP A 170 -29.31 15.90 -17.27
C ASP A 170 -29.46 16.61 -18.63
N GLY A 171 -30.39 16.14 -19.47
CA GLY A 171 -30.64 16.69 -20.80
C GLY A 171 -29.64 16.20 -21.84
N VAL A 172 -29.38 17.04 -22.85
CA VAL A 172 -28.38 16.78 -23.88
C VAL A 172 -27.00 17.23 -23.40
N LEU A 173 -26.02 16.35 -23.54
CA LEU A 173 -24.63 16.53 -23.12
C LEU A 173 -23.70 16.19 -24.28
N TYR A 174 -22.51 16.77 -24.28
CA TYR A 174 -21.59 16.70 -25.42
C TYR A 174 -20.19 16.27 -24.98
N GLN A 175 -19.51 15.50 -25.83
CA GLN A 175 -18.10 15.15 -25.72
C GLN A 175 -17.42 15.28 -27.08
N LEU A 176 -16.12 15.55 -27.07
CA LEU A 176 -15.31 15.52 -28.28
C LEU A 176 -15.08 14.08 -28.72
N ASP A 177 -15.18 13.82 -30.01
CA ASP A 177 -14.80 12.53 -30.56
C ASP A 177 -13.28 12.47 -30.76
N TYR A 178 -12.59 11.57 -30.06
CA TYR A 178 -11.13 11.44 -30.15
C TYR A 178 -10.64 11.13 -31.57
N ARG A 179 -11.51 10.57 -32.44
CA ARG A 179 -11.19 10.20 -33.83
C ARG A 179 -11.03 11.40 -34.76
N TYR A 180 -11.56 12.57 -34.37
CA TYR A 180 -11.52 13.79 -35.17
C TYR A 180 -10.39 14.73 -34.74
N TRP A 181 -9.25 14.16 -34.36
CA TRP A 181 -8.05 14.89 -33.98
C TRP A 181 -6.85 14.34 -34.73
N LYS A 182 -6.03 15.24 -35.26
CA LYS A 182 -4.74 14.91 -35.90
C LYS A 182 -3.59 15.33 -34.99
N VAL A 183 -2.52 14.57 -35.05
CA VAL A 183 -1.25 14.90 -34.39
C VAL A 183 -0.37 15.63 -35.39
N ILE A 184 0.08 16.81 -35.02
CA ILE A 184 1.03 17.62 -35.77
C ILE A 184 2.35 17.54 -35.04
N GLN A 185 3.39 17.02 -35.68
CA GLN A 185 4.74 17.02 -35.12
C GLN A 185 5.43 18.35 -35.43
N GLU A 186 6.27 18.84 -34.51
CA GLU A 186 7.12 19.98 -34.81
C GLU A 186 8.11 19.66 -35.93
N ASP A 187 8.17 20.52 -36.95
CA ASP A 187 9.20 20.50 -37.98
C ASP A 187 9.89 21.87 -38.09
N LYS A 188 10.99 21.96 -38.85
CA LYS A 188 11.75 23.22 -39.02
C LYS A 188 10.91 24.34 -39.66
N ASN A 189 9.80 24.02 -40.33
CA ASN A 189 8.95 24.98 -41.03
C ASN A 189 7.66 25.30 -40.25
N SER A 190 7.45 24.67 -39.10
CA SER A 190 6.24 24.81 -38.31
C SER A 190 6.24 26.17 -37.61
N LEU A 191 5.18 26.93 -37.85
CA LEU A 191 4.96 28.24 -37.23
C LEU A 191 4.39 28.05 -35.82
N TRP A 192 5.28 27.88 -34.85
CA TRP A 192 4.93 27.75 -33.44
C TRP A 192 5.22 29.04 -32.70
N TYR A 193 4.45 29.29 -31.65
CA TYR A 193 4.49 30.53 -30.89
C TYR A 193 4.77 30.26 -29.42
N ILE A 194 5.50 31.17 -28.76
CA ILE A 194 5.76 31.13 -27.31
C ILE A 194 5.25 32.40 -26.65
N CYS A 195 4.61 32.25 -25.50
CA CYS A 195 4.17 33.40 -24.72
C CYS A 195 5.34 34.03 -23.96
N ASP A 196 5.54 35.34 -24.14
CA ASP A 196 6.57 36.14 -23.47
C ASP A 196 6.46 36.21 -21.93
N LYS A 197 5.30 35.83 -21.37
CA LYS A 197 5.02 35.93 -19.93
C LYS A 197 4.94 34.58 -19.23
N CYS A 198 4.15 33.65 -19.75
CA CYS A 198 3.99 32.33 -19.11
C CYS A 198 4.90 31.25 -19.69
N GLY A 199 5.53 31.50 -20.85
CA GLY A 199 6.34 30.53 -21.57
C GLY A 199 5.54 29.36 -22.17
N ALA A 200 4.21 29.48 -22.28
CA ALA A 200 3.39 28.47 -22.92
C ALA A 200 3.63 28.48 -24.43
N ILE A 201 3.89 27.30 -24.98
CA ILE A 201 4.04 27.09 -26.41
C ILE A 201 2.66 26.80 -27.02
N SER A 202 2.37 27.42 -28.16
CA SER A 202 1.10 27.29 -28.87
C SER A 202 1.35 27.06 -30.36
N PRO A 203 0.66 26.10 -30.99
CA PRO A 203 0.72 25.87 -32.44
C PRO A 203 -0.14 26.88 -33.24
N VAL A 204 -0.99 27.64 -32.55
CA VAL A 204 -1.95 28.59 -33.12
C VAL A 204 -1.74 29.97 -32.53
N ASN A 205 -2.06 31.01 -33.29
CA ASN A 205 -1.94 32.40 -32.85
C ASN A 205 -3.09 33.26 -33.37
N VAL A 206 -3.83 33.89 -32.46
CA VAL A 206 -4.90 34.84 -32.79
C VAL A 206 -4.53 36.19 -32.21
N ARG A 207 -4.11 37.13 -33.09
CA ARG A 207 -3.72 38.50 -32.72
C ARG A 207 -2.74 38.59 -31.54
N ASP A 208 -1.79 37.66 -31.46
CA ASP A 208 -0.78 37.54 -30.39
C ASP A 208 -1.34 37.30 -28.98
N VAL A 209 -2.60 36.85 -28.85
CA VAL A 209 -3.23 36.68 -27.54
C VAL A 209 -2.92 35.30 -26.95
N CYS A 210 -2.37 35.27 -25.73
CA CYS A 210 -2.11 34.01 -25.04
C CYS A 210 -3.42 33.30 -24.61
N PRO A 211 -3.61 32.01 -24.97
CA PRO A 211 -4.79 31.22 -24.57
C PRO A 211 -4.76 30.74 -23.10
N THR A 212 -3.65 30.93 -22.40
CA THR A 212 -3.50 30.48 -21.00
C THR A 212 -4.39 31.30 -20.06
N PHE A 213 -5.18 30.62 -19.24
CA PHE A 213 -6.06 31.27 -18.26
C PHE A 213 -5.26 32.10 -17.25
N ASN A 214 -5.71 33.32 -16.94
CA ASN A 214 -5.03 34.31 -16.08
C ASN A 214 -3.67 34.82 -16.59
N CYS A 215 -3.29 34.55 -17.85
CA CYS A 215 -2.11 35.13 -18.48
C CYS A 215 -2.47 36.31 -19.39
N ASN A 216 -1.75 37.43 -19.26
CA ASN A 216 -1.90 38.62 -20.11
C ASN A 216 -0.66 38.87 -20.99
N GLY A 217 0.14 37.83 -21.25
CA GLY A 217 1.30 37.92 -22.15
C GLY A 217 0.88 37.83 -23.63
N ASN A 218 1.86 38.08 -24.51
CA ASN A 218 1.67 38.00 -25.94
C ASN A 218 2.37 36.76 -26.51
N LEU A 219 1.77 36.13 -27.51
CA LEU A 219 2.39 35.09 -28.31
C LEU A 219 3.37 35.73 -29.30
N LYS A 220 4.59 35.20 -29.35
CA LYS A 220 5.61 35.58 -30.33
C LYS A 220 6.00 34.35 -31.12
N LEU A 221 6.28 34.52 -32.41
CA LEU A 221 6.80 33.44 -33.24
C LEU A 221 8.12 32.94 -32.64
N ILE A 222 8.27 31.62 -32.55
CA ILE A 222 9.53 31.02 -32.09
C ILE A 222 10.54 31.14 -33.23
N ASP A 223 11.46 32.09 -33.08
CA ASP A 223 12.58 32.30 -34.00
C ASP A 223 13.72 31.30 -33.75
N THR A 224 14.85 31.49 -34.43
CA THR A 224 15.98 30.56 -34.33
C THR A 224 16.63 30.58 -32.95
N GLU A 225 16.71 31.75 -32.30
CA GLU A 225 17.29 31.90 -30.97
C GLU A 225 16.39 31.25 -29.90
N GLU A 226 15.09 31.50 -29.96
CA GLU A 226 14.12 30.87 -29.07
C GLU A 226 14.07 29.35 -29.28
N ARG A 227 14.23 28.86 -30.51
CA ARG A 227 14.36 27.41 -30.76
C ARG A 227 15.54 26.82 -30.01
N GLU A 228 16.72 27.45 -30.03
CA GLU A 228 17.89 27.00 -29.27
C GLU A 228 17.63 27.04 -27.76
N ASN A 229 16.93 28.06 -27.27
CA ASN A 229 16.59 28.17 -25.85
C ASN A 229 15.61 27.08 -25.40
N ILE A 230 14.60 26.76 -26.20
CA ILE A 230 13.66 25.68 -25.87
C ILE A 230 14.35 24.31 -25.93
N GLN A 231 15.38 24.11 -26.76
CA GLN A 231 16.17 22.87 -26.75
C GLN A 231 16.93 22.66 -25.42
N LYS A 232 17.25 23.72 -24.68
CA LYS A 232 17.83 23.64 -23.33
C LYS A 232 16.80 23.25 -22.27
N ASN A 233 15.50 23.18 -22.61
CA ASN A 233 14.47 22.74 -21.68
C ASN A 233 14.74 21.28 -21.27
N HIS A 234 14.84 21.04 -19.96
CA HIS A 234 15.15 19.72 -19.41
C HIS A 234 14.20 18.62 -19.90
N TYR A 235 12.88 18.86 -19.87
CA TYR A 235 11.89 17.85 -20.29
C TYR A 235 11.92 17.61 -21.80
N ARG A 236 12.08 18.67 -22.62
CA ARG A 236 12.26 18.50 -24.07
C ARG A 236 13.50 17.68 -24.38
N TYR A 237 14.61 17.95 -23.69
CA TYR A 237 15.84 17.18 -23.81
C TYR A 237 15.63 15.71 -23.44
N LEU A 238 14.93 15.43 -22.34
CA LEU A 238 14.62 14.06 -21.94
C LEU A 238 13.78 13.33 -22.99
N TYR A 239 12.72 13.94 -23.52
CA TYR A 239 11.88 13.29 -24.53
C TYR A 239 12.60 13.00 -25.86
N THR A 240 13.62 13.78 -26.19
CA THR A 240 14.35 13.68 -27.46
C THR A 240 15.63 12.85 -27.37
N ASN A 241 16.32 12.87 -26.23
CA ASN A 241 17.65 12.27 -26.08
C ASN A 241 17.70 11.13 -25.05
N LEU A 242 16.75 11.03 -24.12
CA LEU A 242 16.77 9.96 -23.13
C LEU A 242 16.32 8.66 -23.79
N LEU A 243 17.18 7.65 -23.72
CA LEU A 243 16.76 6.27 -23.98
C LEU A 243 15.85 5.84 -22.83
N PRO A 244 14.56 5.56 -23.09
CA PRO A 244 13.64 5.18 -22.02
C PRO A 244 14.07 3.84 -21.42
N VAL A 245 14.67 3.88 -20.23
CA VAL A 245 14.95 2.68 -19.46
C VAL A 245 13.69 2.27 -18.73
N ARG A 246 13.27 1.01 -18.91
CA ARG A 246 12.13 0.48 -18.18
C ARG A 246 12.48 0.45 -16.70
N MET A 247 11.72 1.19 -15.89
CA MET A 247 11.79 1.07 -14.44
C MET A 247 11.25 -0.32 -14.05
N ASN A 248 12.13 -1.15 -13.52
CA ASN A 248 11.79 -2.45 -12.98
C ASN A 248 12.02 -2.41 -11.48
N SER A 249 10.94 -2.14 -10.75
CA SER A 249 10.96 -2.04 -9.29
C SER A 249 10.57 -3.36 -8.64
N HIS A 250 11.30 -3.71 -7.58
CA HIS A 250 10.97 -4.86 -6.77
C HIS A 250 11.08 -4.51 -5.29
N GLU A 251 10.23 -5.11 -4.46
CA GLU A 251 10.43 -5.02 -3.02
C GLU A 251 11.49 -6.00 -2.56
N HIS A 252 12.13 -5.67 -1.46
CA HIS A 252 12.96 -6.58 -0.70
C HIS A 252 12.77 -6.30 0.79
N THR A 253 11.90 -7.10 1.39
CA THR A 253 11.49 -6.99 2.79
C THR A 253 11.72 -8.34 3.47
N ALA A 254 11.64 -8.36 4.81
CA ALA A 254 11.68 -9.61 5.57
C ALA A 254 10.44 -10.50 5.32
N GLN A 255 9.50 -10.05 4.49
CA GLN A 255 8.30 -10.81 4.11
C GLN A 255 8.53 -11.71 2.91
N LEU A 256 9.65 -11.60 2.20
CA LEU A 256 10.01 -12.51 1.11
C LEU A 256 10.69 -13.76 1.69
N SER A 257 10.47 -14.91 1.06
CA SER A 257 11.23 -16.12 1.40
C SER A 257 12.73 -15.92 1.10
N THR A 258 13.59 -16.55 1.90
CA THR A 258 15.06 -16.40 1.81
C THR A 258 15.61 -16.64 0.41
N ASP A 259 15.21 -17.75 -0.23
CA ASP A 259 15.67 -18.10 -1.58
C ASP A 259 15.23 -17.08 -2.63
N TYR A 260 13.99 -16.57 -2.48
CA TYR A 260 13.45 -15.59 -3.41
C TYR A 260 14.07 -14.20 -3.21
N ALA A 261 14.29 -13.78 -1.96
CA ALA A 261 14.99 -12.55 -1.63
C ALA A 261 16.42 -12.56 -2.20
N SER A 262 17.14 -13.68 -2.05
CA SER A 262 18.47 -13.88 -2.66
C SER A 262 18.42 -13.77 -4.19
N ASN A 263 17.44 -14.38 -4.84
CA ASN A 263 17.25 -14.23 -6.29
C ASN A 263 16.99 -12.77 -6.71
N VAL A 264 16.13 -12.04 -5.98
CA VAL A 264 15.86 -10.62 -6.22
C VAL A 264 17.13 -9.78 -6.09
N GLN A 265 17.94 -10.04 -5.05
CA GLN A 265 19.23 -9.38 -4.86
C GLN A 265 20.18 -9.63 -6.03
N GLN A 266 20.32 -10.88 -6.49
CA GLN A 266 21.18 -11.21 -7.63
C GLN A 266 20.72 -10.53 -8.93
N ARG A 267 19.42 -10.44 -9.15
CA ARG A 267 18.84 -9.75 -10.31
C ARG A 267 19.06 -8.24 -10.26
N PHE A 268 19.10 -7.65 -9.07
CA PHE A 268 19.47 -6.25 -8.88
C PHE A 268 20.95 -6.01 -9.17
N ILE A 269 21.84 -6.86 -8.65
CA ILE A 269 23.29 -6.77 -8.94
C ILE A 269 23.58 -6.88 -10.45
N LYS A 270 22.80 -7.70 -11.17
CA LYS A 270 22.89 -7.83 -12.63
C LYS A 270 22.26 -6.68 -13.42
N GLY A 271 21.59 -5.73 -12.77
CA GLY A 271 20.88 -4.61 -13.41
C GLY A 271 19.53 -4.97 -14.05
N GLU A 272 19.04 -6.21 -13.91
CA GLU A 272 17.70 -6.60 -14.40
C GLU A 272 16.60 -5.90 -13.60
N ILE A 273 16.84 -5.72 -12.30
CA ILE A 273 16.05 -4.88 -11.40
C ILE A 273 16.89 -3.63 -11.17
N ASN A 274 16.32 -2.45 -11.43
CA ASN A 274 17.04 -1.18 -11.30
C ASN A 274 16.48 -0.29 -10.17
N VAL A 275 15.41 -0.72 -9.51
CA VAL A 275 14.88 -0.07 -8.31
C VAL A 275 14.54 -1.14 -7.27
N LEU A 276 15.15 -1.07 -6.10
CA LEU A 276 14.77 -1.88 -4.94
C LEU A 276 14.10 -1.03 -3.87
N SER A 277 12.89 -1.42 -3.49
CA SER A 277 12.17 -0.87 -2.34
C SER A 277 12.46 -1.73 -1.11
N CYS A 278 13.33 -1.22 -0.25
CA CYS A 278 13.91 -1.98 0.84
C CYS A 278 13.35 -1.58 2.20
N SER A 279 13.28 -2.55 3.11
CA SER A 279 13.08 -2.29 4.54
C SER A 279 14.41 -2.19 5.28
N THR A 280 14.40 -2.27 6.62
CA THR A 280 15.62 -2.34 7.44
C THR A 280 16.48 -3.59 7.16
N THR A 281 15.99 -4.53 6.34
CA THR A 281 16.72 -5.69 5.82
C THR A 281 18.04 -5.35 5.15
N PHE A 282 18.20 -4.12 4.66
CA PHE A 282 19.45 -3.65 4.06
C PHE A 282 20.19 -2.63 4.92
N GLU A 283 19.88 -2.50 6.21
CA GLU A 283 20.75 -1.70 7.09
C GLU A 283 22.05 -2.43 7.39
N LEU A 284 21.97 -3.73 7.71
CA LEU A 284 23.10 -4.53 8.19
C LEU A 284 23.42 -5.69 7.25
N GLY A 285 24.71 -5.91 6.97
CA GLY A 285 25.24 -7.22 6.58
C GLY A 285 25.07 -7.71 5.13
N VAL A 286 24.33 -7.01 4.27
CA VAL A 286 24.17 -7.43 2.86
C VAL A 286 25.00 -6.57 1.92
N ASP A 287 25.86 -7.19 1.13
CA ASP A 287 26.60 -6.52 0.05
C ASP A 287 25.72 -6.44 -1.20
N LEU A 288 25.34 -5.22 -1.58
CA LEU A 288 24.57 -4.92 -2.78
C LEU A 288 25.47 -4.53 -3.95
N GLY A 289 26.79 -4.58 -3.77
CA GLY A 289 27.70 -3.81 -4.59
C GLY A 289 27.52 -2.31 -4.32
N GLU A 290 27.70 -1.51 -5.35
CA GLU A 290 27.84 -0.06 -5.23
C GLU A 290 26.55 0.61 -5.71
N LEU A 291 25.88 1.37 -4.82
CA LEU A 291 24.67 2.10 -5.16
C LEU A 291 25.02 3.52 -5.61
N GLU A 292 24.41 3.98 -6.71
CA GLU A 292 24.54 5.36 -7.16
C GLU A 292 23.63 6.29 -6.35
N ALA A 293 22.38 5.86 -6.12
CA ALA A 293 21.35 6.67 -5.49
C ALA A 293 20.61 5.92 -4.39
N ILE A 294 20.38 6.60 -3.27
CA ILE A 294 19.58 6.11 -2.14
C ILE A 294 18.47 7.11 -1.82
N PHE A 295 17.24 6.59 -1.76
CA PHE A 295 16.08 7.37 -1.37
C PHE A 295 15.52 6.89 -0.03
N LEU A 296 15.60 7.75 0.98
CA LEU A 296 15.02 7.53 2.31
C LEU A 296 13.64 8.18 2.37
N ARG A 297 12.59 7.36 2.40
CA ARG A 297 11.17 7.80 2.43
C ARG A 297 10.77 8.60 3.68
N ASN A 298 11.54 8.47 4.76
CA ASN A 298 11.36 9.19 6.02
C ASN A 298 12.73 9.41 6.66
N VAL A 299 12.81 10.37 7.58
CA VAL A 299 14.00 10.51 8.42
C VAL A 299 14.18 9.23 9.24
N PRO A 300 15.37 8.58 9.22
CA PRO A 300 15.64 7.41 10.05
C PRO A 300 15.42 7.67 11.54
N PRO A 301 15.14 6.64 12.35
CA PRO A 301 14.87 6.81 13.78
C PRO A 301 16.06 7.39 14.55
N GLU A 302 17.27 6.90 14.27
CA GLU A 302 18.50 7.34 14.92
C GLU A 302 19.61 7.67 13.90
N PRO A 303 20.60 8.50 14.30
CA PRO A 303 21.79 8.81 13.47
C PRO A 303 22.54 7.55 13.00
N SER A 304 22.63 6.53 13.85
CA SER A 304 23.23 5.24 13.53
C SER A 304 22.58 4.58 12.30
N ASN A 305 21.24 4.58 12.23
CA ASN A 305 20.50 4.06 11.08
C ASN A 305 20.76 4.91 9.83
N TYR A 306 20.85 6.24 9.97
CA TYR A 306 21.11 7.13 8.84
C TYR A 306 22.46 6.83 8.19
N ILE A 307 23.53 6.78 8.99
CA ILE A 307 24.89 6.53 8.50
C ILE A 307 24.97 5.15 7.81
N GLN A 308 24.37 4.12 8.40
CA GLN A 308 24.37 2.77 7.80
C GLN A 308 23.61 2.71 6.47
N ARG A 309 22.54 3.49 6.30
CA ARG A 309 21.76 3.53 5.05
C ARG A 309 22.42 4.42 4.01
N ALA A 310 22.76 5.65 4.35
CA ALA A 310 23.36 6.63 3.44
C ALA A 310 24.76 6.22 2.98
N GLY A 311 25.56 5.61 3.87
CA GLY A 311 26.92 5.12 3.58
C GLY A 311 27.00 3.94 2.60
N ARG A 312 25.88 3.53 2.00
CA ARG A 312 25.84 2.55 0.90
C ARG A 312 25.94 3.21 -0.48
N ALA A 313 25.68 4.51 -0.58
CA ALA A 313 25.82 5.24 -1.84
C ALA A 313 27.29 5.67 -2.06
N GLY A 314 27.73 5.73 -3.31
CA GLY A 314 28.97 6.42 -3.70
C GLY A 314 30.27 5.81 -3.17
N ARG A 315 30.39 4.47 -3.19
CA ARG A 315 31.62 3.79 -2.76
C ARG A 315 32.77 3.84 -3.78
N ARG A 316 32.51 4.23 -5.03
CA ARG A 316 33.55 4.44 -6.04
C ARG A 316 34.13 5.84 -5.99
N LEU A 317 35.41 5.95 -6.35
CA LEU A 317 36.10 7.24 -6.51
C LEU A 317 35.63 8.03 -7.74
N ASP A 318 34.96 7.38 -8.72
CA ASP A 318 34.56 7.96 -10.01
C ASP A 318 33.08 8.38 -10.08
N THR A 319 32.27 8.04 -9.07
CA THR A 319 30.82 8.23 -9.11
C THR A 319 30.33 8.97 -7.87
N ILE A 320 29.57 10.05 -8.06
CA ILE A 320 29.00 10.82 -6.95
C ILE A 320 27.82 10.04 -6.36
N GLY A 321 27.94 9.60 -5.11
CA GLY A 321 26.82 9.01 -4.37
C GLY A 321 25.77 10.05 -4.03
N PHE A 322 24.52 9.79 -4.39
CA PHE A 322 23.40 10.68 -4.10
C PHE A 322 22.47 10.07 -3.06
N THR A 323 22.28 10.76 -1.93
CA THR A 323 21.30 10.36 -0.91
C THR A 323 20.25 11.44 -0.71
N LEU A 324 18.98 11.09 -0.93
CA LEU A 324 17.84 11.97 -0.70
C LEU A 324 17.00 11.48 0.48
N THR A 325 16.79 12.34 1.47
CA THR A 325 15.91 12.05 2.62
C THR A 325 14.65 12.88 2.53
N PHE A 326 13.51 12.21 2.46
CA PHE A 326 12.19 12.85 2.45
C PHE A 326 11.65 12.97 3.88
N ALA A 327 11.65 14.18 4.45
CA ALA A 327 11.08 14.44 5.76
C ALA A 327 9.55 14.54 5.69
N GLN A 328 8.85 13.73 6.49
CA GLN A 328 7.39 13.78 6.59
C GLN A 328 6.93 14.85 7.60
N LEU A 329 5.64 15.16 7.61
CA LEU A 329 5.04 16.07 8.61
C LEU A 329 4.84 15.40 9.98
N ARG A 330 5.89 14.73 10.49
CA ARG A 330 5.92 14.09 11.82
C ARG A 330 6.82 14.92 12.73
N SER A 331 6.55 14.92 14.03
CA SER A 331 7.37 15.66 15.00
C SER A 331 8.86 15.30 14.92
N HIS A 332 9.16 14.01 14.79
CA HIS A 332 10.53 13.50 14.59
C HIS A 332 11.18 14.09 13.33
N ASP A 333 10.59 13.83 12.16
CA ASP A 333 11.10 14.29 10.87
C ASP A 333 11.25 15.82 10.81
N LEU A 334 10.30 16.60 11.35
CA LEU A 334 10.37 18.06 11.38
C LEU A 334 11.52 18.58 12.24
N THR A 335 11.84 17.89 13.33
CA THR A 335 12.97 18.25 14.21
C THR A 335 14.29 18.15 13.43
N TYR A 336 14.51 17.02 12.76
CA TYR A 336 15.71 16.81 11.95
C TYR A 336 15.69 17.51 10.60
N PHE A 337 14.52 17.93 10.11
CA PHE A 337 14.45 18.83 8.95
C PHE A 337 14.94 20.24 9.32
N LYS A 338 14.64 20.70 10.54
CA LYS A 338 15.10 21.98 11.06
C LYS A 338 16.59 21.97 11.42
N GLU A 339 17.07 20.86 11.96
CA GLU A 339 18.45 20.66 12.45
C GLU A 339 19.05 19.35 11.88
N PRO A 340 19.31 19.28 10.56
CA PRO A 340 19.76 18.06 9.88
C PRO A 340 21.12 17.54 10.39
N GLU A 341 21.99 18.41 10.88
CA GLU A 341 23.29 18.07 11.45
C GLU A 341 23.19 17.07 12.61
N LYS A 342 22.10 17.11 13.40
CA LYS A 342 21.89 16.16 14.49
C LYS A 342 21.66 14.72 14.02
N MET A 343 21.21 14.53 12.78
CA MET A 343 21.03 13.21 12.17
C MET A 343 22.29 12.75 11.44
N VAL A 344 22.98 13.67 10.75
CA VAL A 344 24.14 13.35 9.92
C VAL A 344 25.41 13.17 10.76
N ASP A 345 25.63 14.02 11.77
CA ASP A 345 26.79 14.00 12.69
C ASP A 345 26.43 13.51 14.11
N GLY A 346 25.22 12.94 14.27
CA GLY A 346 24.66 12.61 15.57
C GLY A 346 25.45 11.57 16.37
N ARG A 347 25.40 11.67 17.71
CA ARG A 347 26.06 10.73 18.62
C ARG A 347 25.38 9.35 18.62
N ILE A 348 26.19 8.30 18.52
CA ILE A 348 25.76 6.91 18.60
C ILE A 348 25.99 6.41 20.03
N ASN A 349 24.94 6.00 20.73
CA ASN A 349 25.04 5.40 22.06
C ASN A 349 25.26 3.88 21.97
N PRO A 350 26.02 3.27 22.90
CA PRO A 350 26.17 1.83 22.96
C PRO A 350 24.84 1.15 23.37
N PRO A 351 24.54 -0.06 22.82
CA PRO A 351 23.31 -0.78 23.16
C PRO A 351 23.36 -1.40 24.56
N THR A 352 22.21 -1.42 25.25
CA THR A 352 22.02 -2.12 26.55
C THR A 352 21.31 -3.45 26.33
N VAL A 353 21.75 -4.51 27.02
CA VAL A 353 21.17 -5.87 26.92
C VAL A 353 20.55 -6.28 28.25
N GLU A 354 19.29 -6.76 28.23
CA GLU A 354 18.59 -7.30 29.40
C GLU A 354 18.70 -8.84 29.40
N ILE A 355 19.29 -9.40 30.46
CA ILE A 355 19.58 -10.84 30.58
C ILE A 355 18.57 -11.58 31.46
N ARG A 356 17.62 -10.88 32.09
CA ARG A 356 16.63 -11.47 33.02
C ARG A 356 15.23 -11.66 32.42
N ASN A 357 15.09 -11.55 31.10
CA ASN A 357 13.80 -11.67 30.45
C ASN A 357 13.33 -13.13 30.44
N GLU A 358 12.34 -13.45 31.28
CA GLU A 358 11.81 -14.81 31.45
C GLU A 358 11.36 -15.47 30.13
N LYS A 359 10.72 -14.71 29.22
CA LYS A 359 10.26 -15.26 27.94
C LYS A 359 11.41 -15.58 26.98
N ILE A 360 12.53 -14.84 27.05
CA ILE A 360 13.74 -15.15 26.29
C ILE A 360 14.41 -16.39 26.89
N ILE A 361 14.53 -16.43 28.22
CA ILE A 361 15.17 -17.53 28.95
C ILE A 361 14.44 -18.84 28.74
N SER A 362 13.10 -18.87 28.80
CA SER A 362 12.32 -20.09 28.57
C SER A 362 12.62 -20.74 27.21
N ARG A 363 12.81 -19.93 26.17
CA ARG A 363 13.17 -20.44 24.83
C ARG A 363 14.60 -20.97 24.76
N HIS A 364 15.54 -20.33 25.45
CA HIS A 364 16.89 -20.85 25.58
C HIS A 364 16.90 -22.16 26.38
N LEU A 365 16.09 -22.26 27.44
CA LEU A 365 15.85 -23.51 28.19
C LEU A 365 15.36 -24.60 27.23
N TYR A 366 14.30 -24.34 26.45
CA TYR A 366 13.77 -25.32 25.49
C TYR A 366 14.80 -25.70 24.42
N SER A 367 15.63 -24.76 23.99
CA SER A 367 16.73 -25.02 23.04
C SER A 367 17.78 -25.97 23.62
N ILE A 368 18.10 -25.85 24.92
CA ILE A 368 19.02 -26.78 25.61
C ILE A 368 18.44 -28.19 25.65
N VAL A 369 17.14 -28.31 25.96
CA VAL A 369 16.44 -29.59 26.02
C VAL A 369 16.42 -30.24 24.64
N LEU A 370 15.98 -29.52 23.62
CA LEU A 370 15.93 -29.99 22.23
C LEU A 370 17.33 -30.33 21.70
N ALA A 371 18.36 -29.54 22.02
CA ALA A 371 19.72 -29.83 21.60
C ALA A 371 20.28 -31.11 22.25
N ASN A 372 19.92 -31.42 23.50
CA ASN A 372 20.28 -32.70 24.11
C ASN A 372 19.53 -33.85 23.45
N PHE A 373 18.22 -33.69 23.22
CA PHE A 373 17.40 -34.67 22.53
C PHE A 373 17.94 -35.01 21.13
N PHE A 374 18.28 -34.00 20.31
CA PHE A 374 18.81 -34.23 18.96
C PHE A 374 20.21 -34.84 18.91
N ARG A 375 21.00 -34.75 19.99
CA ARG A 375 22.28 -35.47 20.08
C ARG A 375 22.07 -36.96 20.30
N GLU A 376 21.06 -37.31 21.09
CA GLU A 376 20.71 -38.71 21.38
C GLU A 376 19.93 -39.35 20.22
N PHE A 377 19.06 -38.57 19.56
CA PHE A 377 18.22 -39.01 18.45
C PHE A 377 18.40 -38.13 17.20
N PRO A 378 19.55 -38.26 16.48
CA PRO A 378 19.87 -37.42 15.32
C PRO A 378 18.87 -37.53 14.15
N GLU A 379 18.17 -38.65 14.04
CA GLU A 379 17.19 -38.93 12.99
C GLU A 379 15.95 -38.03 13.05
N TYR A 380 15.69 -37.42 14.21
CA TYR A 380 14.59 -36.46 14.41
C TYR A 380 14.97 -35.01 14.06
N PHE A 381 16.22 -34.75 13.65
CA PHE A 381 16.69 -33.41 13.28
C PHE A 381 16.66 -33.16 11.76
N GLY A 382 16.64 -31.89 11.37
CA GLY A 382 16.71 -31.45 9.97
C GLY A 382 15.40 -30.86 9.46
N SER A 383 14.39 -31.69 9.18
CA SER A 383 13.12 -31.23 8.60
C SER A 383 11.94 -31.37 9.55
N VAL A 384 10.86 -30.64 9.26
CA VAL A 384 9.56 -30.79 9.93
C VAL A 384 9.10 -32.24 9.86
N GLU A 385 9.26 -32.91 8.71
CA GLU A 385 8.85 -34.31 8.56
C GLU A 385 9.70 -35.25 9.42
N SER A 386 11.01 -35.02 9.50
CA SER A 386 11.93 -35.82 10.33
C SER A 386 11.51 -35.84 11.81
N PHE A 387 11.08 -34.68 12.33
CA PHE A 387 10.66 -34.55 13.72
C PHE A 387 9.21 -34.96 13.95
N PHE A 388 8.26 -34.36 13.23
CA PHE A 388 6.83 -34.54 13.51
C PHE A 388 6.25 -35.79 12.85
N ARG A 389 6.84 -36.30 11.76
CA ARG A 389 6.37 -37.50 11.02
C ARG A 389 4.88 -37.40 10.68
N LEU A 390 4.55 -36.56 9.69
CA LEU A 390 3.17 -36.18 9.38
C LEU A 390 2.42 -37.28 8.62
N GLU A 391 3.12 -38.17 7.91
CA GLU A 391 2.50 -39.11 6.96
C GLU A 391 2.31 -40.56 7.47
N GLY A 392 2.77 -40.95 8.67
CA GLY A 392 2.87 -42.38 9.02
C GLY A 392 2.87 -42.78 10.50
N SER A 393 2.76 -44.10 10.69
CA SER A 393 2.59 -44.87 11.94
C SER A 393 3.81 -44.95 12.85
N GLU A 394 4.82 -44.14 12.59
CA GLU A 394 6.04 -44.12 13.39
C GLU A 394 5.92 -43.16 14.58
N VAL A 395 6.72 -43.38 15.63
CA VAL A 395 6.70 -42.56 16.84
C VAL A 395 7.12 -41.13 16.52
N SER A 396 6.21 -40.17 16.75
CA SER A 396 6.48 -38.75 16.52
C SER A 396 7.55 -38.22 17.48
N GLY A 397 8.25 -37.16 17.08
CA GLY A 397 9.25 -36.49 17.91
C GLY A 397 8.68 -35.97 19.23
N ILE A 398 7.38 -35.59 19.26
CA ILE A 398 6.67 -35.21 20.49
C ILE A 398 6.55 -36.37 21.46
N GLN A 399 6.17 -37.55 20.97
CA GLN A 399 6.06 -38.72 21.82
C GLN A 399 7.44 -39.16 22.29
N LYS A 400 8.44 -39.14 21.39
CA LYS A 400 9.83 -39.52 21.73
C LYS A 400 10.49 -38.58 22.72
N ILE A 401 10.29 -37.26 22.61
CA ILE A 401 10.87 -36.30 23.55
C ILE A 401 10.19 -36.41 24.92
N LYS A 402 8.90 -36.74 24.97
CA LYS A 402 8.19 -37.01 26.23
C LYS A 402 8.80 -38.22 26.95
N GLU A 403 8.98 -39.33 26.24
CA GLU A 403 9.68 -40.52 26.75
C GLU A 403 11.09 -40.19 27.26
N TYR A 404 11.82 -39.33 26.53
CA TYR A 404 13.19 -38.94 26.90
C TYR A 404 13.23 -38.05 28.16
N ILE A 405 12.31 -37.09 28.29
CA ILE A 405 12.25 -36.19 29.44
C ILE A 405 11.81 -36.93 30.71
N GLU A 406 10.93 -37.94 30.60
CA GLU A 406 10.50 -38.77 31.73
C GLU A 406 11.67 -39.50 32.42
N GLN A 407 12.76 -39.77 31.68
CA GLN A 407 13.99 -40.37 32.24
C GLN A 407 14.83 -39.38 33.08
N ARG A 408 14.45 -38.09 33.10
CA ARG A 408 15.14 -36.99 33.79
C ARG A 408 16.67 -36.98 33.57
N PRO A 409 17.17 -36.81 32.32
CA PRO A 409 18.60 -36.81 32.05
C PRO A 409 19.37 -35.74 32.86
N HIS A 410 20.37 -36.16 33.63
CA HIS A 410 21.19 -35.26 34.45
C HIS A 410 21.97 -34.22 33.61
N SER A 411 22.27 -34.53 32.35
CA SER A 411 22.92 -33.61 31.41
C SER A 411 22.11 -32.35 31.16
N ILE A 412 20.77 -32.46 31.07
CA ILE A 412 19.85 -31.33 30.91
C ILE A 412 19.89 -30.48 32.16
N LEU A 413 19.67 -31.07 33.34
CA LEU A 413 19.64 -30.35 34.61
C LEU A 413 20.92 -29.55 34.85
N ASN A 414 22.09 -30.17 34.64
CA ASN A 414 23.40 -29.52 34.78
C ASN A 414 23.57 -28.37 33.77
N SER A 415 23.09 -28.55 32.54
CA SER A 415 23.15 -27.50 31.52
C SER A 415 22.26 -26.32 31.86
N LEU A 416 21.05 -26.57 32.37
CA LEU A 416 20.11 -25.53 32.78
C LEU A 416 20.65 -24.72 33.95
N LYS A 417 21.16 -25.38 35.00
CA LYS A 417 21.78 -24.71 36.16
C LYS A 417 22.97 -23.82 35.78
N ARG A 418 23.74 -24.22 34.75
CA ARG A 418 24.91 -23.47 34.26
C ARG A 418 24.54 -22.25 33.42
N VAL A 419 23.48 -22.33 32.61
CA VAL A 419 23.12 -21.28 31.63
C VAL A 419 22.14 -20.27 32.19
N ILE A 420 21.18 -20.72 33.01
CA ILE A 420 20.13 -19.87 33.56
C ILE A 420 20.67 -19.17 34.81
N PRO A 421 20.50 -17.84 34.95
CA PRO A 421 20.88 -17.11 36.18
C PRO A 421 20.26 -17.73 37.44
N GLU A 422 21.03 -17.81 38.52
CA GLU A 422 20.62 -18.45 39.79
C GLU A 422 19.34 -17.86 40.38
N ASP A 423 19.12 -16.54 40.23
CA ASP A 423 17.93 -15.82 40.70
C ASP A 423 16.63 -16.23 39.97
N LEU A 424 16.72 -16.99 38.88
CA LEU A 424 15.58 -17.45 38.08
C LEU A 424 15.34 -18.96 38.18
N HIS A 425 16.16 -19.70 38.93
CA HIS A 425 16.01 -21.16 39.06
C HIS A 425 14.67 -21.56 39.70
N SER A 426 14.23 -20.80 40.70
CA SER A 426 12.93 -21.00 41.35
C SER A 426 11.76 -20.67 40.43
N THR A 427 11.90 -19.65 39.58
CA THR A 427 10.84 -19.20 38.67
C THR A 427 10.49 -20.27 37.63
N PHE A 428 11.49 -20.99 37.12
CA PHE A 428 11.29 -22.09 36.15
C PHE A 428 11.18 -23.47 36.80
N ASP A 429 11.24 -23.55 38.12
CA ASP A 429 11.24 -24.79 38.89
C ASP A 429 12.18 -25.85 38.29
N ILE A 430 13.44 -25.44 38.09
CA ILE A 430 14.44 -26.24 37.36
C ILE A 430 14.69 -27.58 38.05
N GLU A 431 14.70 -27.60 39.39
CA GLU A 431 15.03 -28.80 40.16
C GLU A 431 13.94 -29.86 40.10
N ASN A 432 12.66 -29.45 40.14
CA ASN A 432 11.53 -30.38 40.13
C ASN A 432 10.97 -30.62 38.72
N TRP A 433 11.62 -30.07 37.68
CA TRP A 433 11.21 -30.19 36.28
C TRP A 433 9.84 -29.54 35.96
N GLY A 434 9.43 -28.51 36.72
CA GLY A 434 8.15 -27.83 36.49
C GLY A 434 8.05 -27.14 35.13
N TRP A 435 9.18 -26.76 34.52
CA TRP A 435 9.24 -26.21 33.15
C TRP A 435 8.76 -27.17 32.05
N VAL A 436 8.69 -28.48 32.31
CA VAL A 436 8.28 -29.50 31.32
C VAL A 436 6.86 -29.25 30.83
N GLU A 437 5.95 -28.84 31.73
CA GLU A 437 4.56 -28.53 31.38
C GLU A 437 4.48 -27.38 30.37
N ASN A 438 5.36 -26.37 30.49
CA ASN A 438 5.39 -25.24 29.56
C ASN A 438 5.97 -25.58 28.18
N LEU A 439 6.66 -26.73 28.04
CA LEU A 439 7.20 -27.21 26.77
C LEU A 439 6.25 -28.20 26.08
N ILE A 440 5.88 -29.28 26.78
CA ILE A 440 5.15 -30.44 26.22
C ILE A 440 3.81 -30.73 26.91
N GLY A 441 3.35 -29.87 27.83
CA GLY A 441 2.03 -29.95 28.42
C GLY A 441 0.90 -29.66 27.42
N GLU A 442 -0.35 -29.65 27.89
CA GLU A 442 -1.52 -29.39 27.04
C GLU A 442 -1.44 -27.99 26.38
N GLU A 443 -0.94 -26.99 27.12
CA GLU A 443 -0.68 -25.63 26.61
C GLU A 443 0.82 -25.39 26.30
N GLY A 444 1.60 -26.47 26.23
CA GLY A 444 3.03 -26.41 25.97
C GLY A 444 3.37 -25.82 24.60
N SER A 445 4.43 -25.02 24.54
CA SER A 445 4.83 -24.33 23.30
C SER A 445 5.11 -25.28 22.13
N LEU A 446 5.72 -26.44 22.39
CA LEU A 446 6.04 -27.44 21.37
C LEU A 446 4.80 -28.25 20.96
N THR A 447 3.90 -28.57 21.90
CA THR A 447 2.61 -29.22 21.63
C THR A 447 1.75 -28.38 20.69
N ILE A 448 1.62 -27.08 20.97
CA ILE A 448 0.88 -26.15 20.12
C ILE A 448 1.48 -26.08 18.70
N ALA A 449 2.81 -26.16 18.58
CA ALA A 449 3.47 -26.15 17.28
C ALA A 449 3.18 -27.43 16.47
N ASP A 450 3.22 -28.62 17.09
CA ASP A 450 2.87 -29.91 16.46
C ASP A 450 1.44 -29.89 15.92
N GLU A 451 0.47 -29.51 16.75
CA GLU A 451 -0.94 -29.48 16.35
C GLU A 451 -1.20 -28.52 15.19
N LYS A 452 -0.54 -27.35 15.19
CA LYS A 452 -0.66 -26.37 14.10
C LYS A 452 -0.20 -26.92 12.76
N VAL A 453 0.92 -27.66 12.74
CA VAL A 453 1.46 -28.21 11.49
C VAL A 453 0.68 -29.43 11.02
N ARG A 454 0.24 -30.29 11.95
CA ARG A 454 -0.62 -31.44 11.63
C ARG A 454 -1.96 -31.00 11.06
N ASP A 455 -2.64 -30.04 11.70
CA ASP A 455 -3.91 -29.52 11.21
C ASP A 455 -3.79 -28.90 9.80
N GLU A 456 -2.69 -28.17 9.53
CA GLU A 456 -2.43 -27.62 8.20
C GLU A 456 -2.22 -28.73 7.16
N PHE A 457 -1.41 -29.74 7.50
CA PHE A 457 -1.10 -30.86 6.64
C PHE A 457 -2.36 -31.70 6.34
N ASP A 458 -3.12 -32.05 7.37
CA ASP A 458 -4.35 -32.84 7.27
C ASP A 458 -5.39 -32.13 6.41
N ARG A 459 -5.57 -30.81 6.55
CA ARG A 459 -6.49 -30.05 5.69
C ARG A 459 -6.08 -30.06 4.22
N LEU A 460 -4.79 -30.01 3.93
CA LEU A 460 -4.30 -30.09 2.56
C LEU A 460 -4.50 -31.49 1.99
N LYS A 461 -4.31 -32.52 2.81
CA LYS A 461 -4.56 -33.92 2.44
C LYS A 461 -6.05 -34.17 2.19
N GLU A 462 -6.92 -33.76 3.11
CA GLU A 462 -8.39 -33.80 2.94
C GLU A 462 -8.83 -33.06 1.66
N PHE A 463 -8.26 -31.87 1.41
CA PHE A 463 -8.52 -31.12 0.18
C PHE A 463 -8.06 -31.89 -1.06
N TYR A 464 -6.85 -32.44 -1.07
CA TYR A 464 -6.32 -33.26 -2.17
C TYR A 464 -7.25 -34.45 -2.46
N ASP A 465 -7.57 -35.23 -1.42
CA ASP A 465 -8.42 -36.43 -1.52
C ASP A 465 -9.82 -36.08 -2.05
N SER A 466 -10.39 -34.94 -1.62
CA SER A 466 -11.68 -34.48 -2.13
C SER A 466 -11.64 -34.16 -3.63
N ARG A 467 -10.57 -33.52 -4.12
CA ARG A 467 -10.40 -33.17 -5.54
C ARG A 467 -10.07 -34.39 -6.39
N GLU A 468 -9.35 -35.35 -5.83
CA GLU A 468 -9.08 -36.62 -6.49
C GLU A 468 -10.39 -37.39 -6.75
N LYS A 469 -11.29 -37.45 -5.75
CA LYS A 469 -12.62 -38.06 -5.93
C LYS A 469 -13.42 -37.36 -7.03
N GLU A 470 -13.54 -36.03 -6.99
CA GLU A 470 -14.21 -35.25 -8.04
C GLU A 470 -13.59 -35.44 -9.44
N TRP A 471 -12.27 -35.59 -9.50
CA TRP A 471 -11.53 -35.80 -10.75
C TRP A 471 -11.84 -37.16 -11.36
N ARG A 472 -11.94 -38.21 -10.53
CA ARG A 472 -12.32 -39.57 -10.95
C ARG A 472 -13.76 -39.62 -11.48
N GLU A 473 -14.66 -38.84 -10.88
CA GLU A 473 -16.09 -38.82 -11.22
C GLU A 473 -16.42 -37.99 -12.48
N THR A 474 -15.66 -36.93 -12.76
CA THR A 474 -15.97 -36.04 -13.89
C THR A 474 -15.32 -36.48 -15.20
N ARG A 475 -16.05 -36.34 -16.32
CA ARG A 475 -15.55 -36.57 -17.69
C ARG A 475 -15.24 -35.28 -18.46
N ASP A 476 -15.51 -34.10 -17.89
CA ASP A 476 -15.24 -32.80 -18.52
C ASP A 476 -13.73 -32.46 -18.43
N GLN A 477 -13.08 -32.34 -19.57
CA GLN A 477 -11.65 -32.05 -19.67
C GLN A 477 -11.27 -30.69 -19.07
N ARG A 478 -12.11 -29.67 -19.20
CA ARG A 478 -11.84 -28.33 -18.63
C ARG A 478 -11.88 -28.38 -17.11
N LYS A 479 -12.84 -29.12 -16.55
CA LYS A 479 -12.94 -29.36 -15.10
C LYS A 479 -11.77 -30.19 -14.59
N ARG A 480 -11.37 -31.24 -15.31
CA ARG A 480 -10.18 -32.06 -14.99
C ARG A 480 -8.90 -31.23 -14.94
N ASN A 481 -8.67 -30.36 -15.92
CA ASN A 481 -7.48 -29.50 -15.94
C ASN A 481 -7.41 -28.59 -14.70
N LYS A 482 -8.55 -28.05 -14.25
CA LYS A 482 -8.62 -27.25 -13.02
C LYS A 482 -8.35 -28.09 -11.77
N LEU A 483 -8.98 -29.27 -11.66
CA LEU A 483 -8.78 -30.19 -10.53
C LEU A 483 -7.33 -30.67 -10.44
N ASN A 484 -6.67 -30.96 -11.57
CA ASN A 484 -5.24 -31.29 -11.61
C ASN A 484 -4.40 -30.15 -11.04
N ALA A 485 -4.65 -28.91 -11.45
CA ALA A 485 -3.92 -27.76 -10.92
C ALA A 485 -4.14 -27.58 -9.40
N ASP A 486 -5.35 -27.82 -8.90
CA ASP A 486 -5.69 -27.78 -7.48
C ASP A 486 -4.96 -28.89 -6.68
N MET A 487 -4.92 -30.13 -7.20
CA MET A 487 -4.20 -31.26 -6.60
C MET A 487 -2.69 -31.03 -6.60
N ASP A 488 -2.11 -30.59 -7.73
CA ASP A 488 -0.70 -30.24 -7.85
C ASP A 488 -0.30 -29.14 -6.87
N TRP A 489 -1.17 -28.14 -6.66
CA TRP A 489 -0.96 -27.09 -5.67
C TRP A 489 -0.91 -27.67 -4.25
N ALA A 490 -1.90 -28.50 -3.88
CA ALA A 490 -1.99 -29.08 -2.54
C ALA A 490 -0.79 -29.99 -2.25
N ASN A 491 -0.43 -30.85 -3.20
CA ASN A 491 0.74 -31.73 -3.08
C ASN A 491 2.05 -30.93 -2.92
N ARG A 492 2.27 -29.92 -3.76
CA ARG A 492 3.46 -29.04 -3.62
C ARG A 492 3.49 -28.32 -2.28
N ARG A 493 2.33 -27.91 -1.75
CA ARG A 493 2.25 -27.27 -0.43
C ARG A 493 2.58 -28.24 0.69
N MET A 494 2.05 -29.46 0.66
CA MET A 494 2.38 -30.52 1.61
C MET A 494 3.88 -30.83 1.59
N GLU A 495 4.48 -31.00 0.41
CA GLU A 495 5.94 -31.15 0.26
C GLU A 495 6.73 -29.97 0.84
N THR A 496 6.23 -28.74 0.66
CA THR A 496 6.87 -27.54 1.23
C THR A 496 6.86 -27.56 2.75
N ILE A 497 5.76 -28.00 3.37
CA ILE A 497 5.66 -28.16 4.82
C ILE A 497 6.65 -29.21 5.31
N LYS A 498 6.65 -30.40 4.70
CA LYS A 498 7.52 -31.52 5.08
C LYS A 498 9.01 -31.15 5.02
N ARG A 499 9.42 -30.48 3.93
CA ARG A 499 10.82 -30.09 3.68
C ARG A 499 11.27 -28.84 4.44
N LYS A 500 10.36 -28.16 5.15
CA LYS A 500 10.71 -26.96 5.92
C LYS A 500 11.75 -27.33 6.97
N GLN A 501 12.78 -26.50 7.10
CA GLN A 501 13.81 -26.68 8.12
C GLN A 501 13.16 -26.62 9.52
N LEU A 502 13.46 -27.62 10.35
CA LEU A 502 12.85 -27.75 11.68
C LEU A 502 13.16 -26.54 12.56
N ILE A 503 14.39 -26.04 12.50
CA ILE A 503 14.84 -24.91 13.33
C ILE A 503 14.05 -23.63 13.01
N ASP A 504 13.81 -23.37 11.72
CA ASP A 504 13.02 -22.23 11.26
C ASP A 504 11.56 -22.38 11.68
N PHE A 505 11.04 -23.61 11.61
CA PHE A 505 9.69 -23.92 12.06
C PHE A 505 9.52 -23.65 13.56
N LEU A 506 10.41 -24.18 14.40
CA LEU A 506 10.35 -24.02 15.86
C LEU A 506 10.50 -22.55 16.29
N ALA A 507 11.40 -21.81 15.62
CA ALA A 507 11.58 -20.38 15.87
C ALA A 507 10.35 -19.56 15.49
N THR A 508 9.72 -19.87 14.35
CA THR A 508 8.48 -19.22 13.89
C THR A 508 7.32 -19.45 14.86
N HIS A 509 7.26 -20.65 15.44
CA HIS A 509 6.25 -21.03 16.43
C HIS A 509 6.64 -20.70 17.86
N THR A 510 7.67 -19.87 18.06
CA THR A 510 8.09 -19.34 19.37
C THR A 510 8.56 -20.39 20.39
N VAL A 511 8.87 -21.61 19.93
CA VAL A 511 9.41 -22.69 20.78
C VAL A 511 10.88 -22.43 21.10
N ILE A 512 11.65 -21.96 20.13
CA ILE A 512 13.06 -21.59 20.32
C ILE A 512 13.26 -20.11 19.96
N PRO A 513 14.38 -19.49 20.36
CA PRO A 513 14.68 -18.11 19.98
C PRO A 513 14.77 -17.98 18.46
N LYS A 514 14.18 -16.92 17.91
CA LYS A 514 14.40 -16.52 16.52
C LYS A 514 15.60 -15.55 16.47
N TYR A 515 16.27 -15.47 15.32
CA TYR A 515 17.40 -14.55 15.09
C TYR A 515 17.03 -13.05 15.28
N GLY A 516 15.73 -12.73 15.31
CA GLY A 516 15.22 -11.50 15.91
C GLY A 516 14.44 -11.86 17.17
N PHE A 517 14.46 -11.01 18.18
CA PHE A 517 13.85 -11.24 19.50
C PHE A 517 12.31 -11.14 19.64
N PRO A 518 11.41 -11.05 18.61
CA PRO A 518 10.00 -10.90 18.92
C PRO A 518 9.47 -12.13 19.66
N VAL A 519 8.61 -11.83 20.64
CA VAL A 519 8.17 -12.83 21.59
C VAL A 519 6.84 -13.42 21.15
N ASP A 520 5.87 -12.62 20.75
CA ASP A 520 4.55 -13.16 20.41
C ASP A 520 4.34 -13.10 18.87
N VAL A 521 5.07 -13.89 18.08
CA VAL A 521 4.97 -13.87 16.60
C VAL A 521 3.76 -14.65 16.12
N VAL A 522 2.96 -14.03 15.23
CA VAL A 522 1.85 -14.69 14.52
C VAL A 522 1.93 -14.46 13.01
N GLU A 523 1.38 -15.41 12.26
CA GLU A 523 1.38 -15.42 10.79
C GLU A 523 0.04 -14.95 10.21
N LEU A 524 0.08 -14.33 9.03
CA LEU A 524 -1.04 -14.28 8.09
C LEU A 524 -0.85 -15.35 7.01
N SER A 525 -1.53 -16.49 7.15
CA SER A 525 -1.43 -17.59 6.20
C SER A 525 -2.15 -17.25 4.90
N VAL A 526 -1.42 -17.29 3.78
CA VAL A 526 -1.94 -16.90 2.45
C VAL A 526 -2.44 -18.13 1.69
N LEU A 527 -3.76 -18.25 1.59
CA LEU A 527 -4.44 -19.32 0.84
C LEU A 527 -4.64 -18.88 -0.62
N SER A 528 -3.60 -18.96 -1.45
CA SER A 528 -3.71 -18.65 -2.88
C SER A 528 -2.89 -19.62 -3.74
N HIS A 529 -3.37 -19.88 -4.95
CA HIS A 529 -2.68 -20.75 -5.93
C HIS A 529 -1.62 -19.99 -6.75
N ILE A 530 -1.60 -18.65 -6.69
CA ILE A 530 -0.67 -17.82 -7.46
C ILE A 530 0.76 -18.04 -6.96
N SER A 531 1.73 -18.13 -7.87
CA SER A 531 3.14 -18.36 -7.56
C SER A 531 3.72 -17.37 -6.54
N ALA A 532 3.30 -16.10 -6.61
CA ALA A 532 3.74 -15.05 -5.70
C ALA A 532 3.46 -15.36 -4.22
N ALA A 533 2.39 -16.09 -3.92
CA ALA A 533 2.03 -16.50 -2.56
C ALA A 533 3.03 -17.50 -1.94
N LYS A 534 3.76 -18.26 -2.77
CA LYS A 534 4.74 -19.25 -2.29
C LYS A 534 6.05 -18.61 -1.82
N ASN A 535 6.31 -17.39 -2.26
CA ASN A 535 7.56 -16.68 -2.01
C ASN A 535 7.42 -15.61 -0.92
N ILE A 536 6.36 -15.69 -0.10
CA ILE A 536 6.10 -14.74 0.98
C ILE A 536 5.90 -15.47 2.31
N GLN A 537 6.33 -14.81 3.38
CA GLN A 537 6.19 -15.22 4.77
C GLN A 537 5.73 -14.00 5.58
N LEU A 538 4.42 -13.94 5.86
CA LEU A 538 3.80 -12.78 6.48
C LEU A 538 3.72 -12.95 7.99
N GLU A 539 4.74 -12.48 8.70
CA GLU A 539 4.85 -12.62 10.15
C GLU A 539 4.96 -11.26 10.86
N ARG A 540 4.29 -11.15 12.01
CA ARG A 540 4.34 -9.95 12.86
C ARG A 540 4.25 -10.32 14.34
N ASP A 541 4.85 -9.48 15.17
CA ASP A 541 4.51 -9.45 16.60
C ASP A 541 3.01 -9.21 16.75
N LEU A 542 2.36 -9.97 17.64
CA LEU A 542 0.92 -10.02 17.82
C LEU A 542 0.32 -8.63 18.07
N ARG A 543 1.03 -7.75 18.80
CA ARG A 543 0.56 -6.39 19.09
C ARG A 543 0.44 -5.53 17.82
N ILE A 544 1.27 -5.82 16.81
CA ILE A 544 1.22 -5.16 15.50
C ILE A 544 0.25 -5.91 14.58
N ALA A 545 0.25 -7.25 14.62
CA ALA A 545 -0.57 -8.11 13.79
C ALA A 545 -2.07 -7.84 13.94
N ILE A 546 -2.56 -7.56 15.15
CA ILE A 546 -3.96 -7.18 15.38
C ILE A 546 -4.40 -5.88 14.68
N SER A 547 -3.46 -5.11 14.11
CA SER A 547 -3.77 -3.94 13.28
C SER A 547 -3.49 -4.20 11.79
N GLU A 548 -2.37 -4.86 11.45
CA GLU A 548 -1.97 -5.08 10.06
C GLU A 548 -2.66 -6.29 9.41
N PHE A 549 -2.93 -7.33 10.19
CA PHE A 549 -3.54 -8.59 9.75
C PHE A 549 -4.99 -8.73 10.22
N ALA A 550 -5.54 -7.73 10.90
CA ALA A 550 -6.95 -7.73 11.26
C ALA A 550 -7.83 -7.92 10.02
N PRO A 551 -8.99 -8.58 10.14
CA PRO A 551 -9.90 -8.81 9.03
C PRO A 551 -10.22 -7.54 8.25
N SER A 552 -10.28 -7.65 6.91
CA SER A 552 -10.41 -6.53 5.95
C SER A 552 -9.18 -5.60 5.84
N SER A 553 -8.11 -5.86 6.60
CA SER A 553 -6.82 -5.19 6.39
C SER A 553 -6.08 -5.81 5.21
N GLN A 554 -5.30 -4.97 4.56
CA GLN A 554 -4.56 -5.26 3.34
C GLN A 554 -3.06 -5.09 3.57
N VAL A 555 -2.30 -6.10 3.16
CA VAL A 555 -0.85 -6.15 3.25
C VAL A 555 -0.29 -6.24 1.83
N VAL A 556 0.67 -5.39 1.51
CA VAL A 556 1.39 -5.48 0.23
C VAL A 556 2.60 -6.37 0.44
N ALA A 557 2.72 -7.42 -0.37
CA ALA A 557 3.89 -8.30 -0.43
C ALA A 557 4.01 -8.95 -1.80
N ASN A 558 5.25 -9.13 -2.25
CA ASN A 558 5.66 -9.65 -3.55
C ASN A 558 4.94 -9.01 -4.75
N GLY A 559 4.71 -7.69 -4.68
CA GLY A 559 4.02 -6.94 -5.73
C GLY A 559 2.52 -7.23 -5.85
N TYR A 560 1.89 -7.76 -4.79
CA TYR A 560 0.45 -7.99 -4.68
C TYR A 560 -0.10 -7.44 -3.36
N THR A 561 -1.39 -7.12 -3.35
CA THR A 561 -2.15 -6.76 -2.16
C THR A 561 -2.94 -7.98 -1.68
N TRP A 562 -2.62 -8.45 -0.48
CA TRP A 562 -3.23 -9.58 0.22
C TRP A 562 -4.21 -9.07 1.26
N GLU A 563 -5.42 -9.61 1.29
CA GLU A 563 -6.47 -9.19 2.22
C GLU A 563 -6.73 -10.28 3.25
N SER A 564 -6.65 -9.91 4.53
CA SER A 564 -7.00 -10.81 5.64
C SER A 564 -8.52 -10.98 5.72
N CYS A 565 -8.99 -12.22 5.79
CA CYS A 565 -10.42 -12.55 5.78
C CYS A 565 -10.90 -13.24 7.06
N GLY A 566 -9.99 -13.60 7.97
CA GLY A 566 -10.38 -14.32 9.17
C GLY A 566 -9.23 -14.62 10.13
N LEU A 567 -9.58 -15.26 11.23
CA LEU A 567 -8.66 -15.81 12.20
C LEU A 567 -8.38 -17.27 11.85
N ARG A 568 -7.14 -17.73 12.06
CA ARG A 568 -6.81 -19.15 11.89
C ARG A 568 -7.41 -19.96 13.04
N VAL A 569 -8.13 -21.03 12.71
CA VAL A 569 -8.67 -22.02 13.66
C VAL A 569 -7.79 -23.26 13.62
N VAL A 570 -7.53 -23.86 14.77
CA VAL A 570 -6.85 -25.16 14.93
C VAL A 570 -7.89 -26.17 15.47
N LYS A 571 -7.93 -27.40 14.93
CA LYS A 571 -8.86 -28.44 15.39
C LYS A 571 -8.76 -28.62 16.91
N ASN A 572 -9.90 -28.79 17.59
CA ASN A 572 -10.01 -29.01 19.05
C ASN A 572 -9.46 -27.90 19.96
N ARG A 573 -9.04 -26.74 19.43
CA ARG A 573 -8.68 -25.57 20.24
C ARG A 573 -9.56 -24.37 19.93
N THR A 574 -9.66 -23.46 20.90
CA THR A 574 -10.30 -22.16 20.75
C THR A 574 -9.34 -21.05 21.12
N TRP A 575 -9.59 -19.84 20.64
CA TRP A 575 -8.79 -18.68 21.03
C TRP A 575 -9.08 -18.31 22.48
N PRO A 576 -8.07 -17.87 23.25
CA PRO A 576 -8.30 -17.27 24.56
C PRO A 576 -9.29 -16.11 24.46
N ILE A 577 -10.36 -16.19 25.24
CA ILE A 577 -11.44 -15.20 25.29
C ILE A 577 -11.32 -14.43 26.60
N TYR A 578 -11.42 -13.10 26.50
CA TYR A 578 -11.42 -12.22 27.65
C TYR A 578 -12.53 -11.20 27.54
N TRP A 579 -13.05 -10.82 28.70
CA TRP A 579 -13.85 -9.62 28.89
C TRP A 579 -12.95 -8.49 29.33
N TYR A 580 -13.13 -7.31 28.74
CA TYR A 580 -12.43 -6.11 29.14
C TYR A 580 -13.37 -4.94 29.32
N ALA A 581 -12.97 -4.01 30.18
CA ALA A 581 -13.66 -2.76 30.38
C ALA A 581 -12.66 -1.64 30.62
N ILE A 582 -13.00 -0.44 30.16
CA ILE A 582 -12.23 0.78 30.43
C ILE A 582 -13.10 1.66 31.30
N CYS A 583 -12.63 1.99 32.51
CA CYS A 583 -13.39 2.86 33.40
C CYS A 583 -13.66 4.21 32.71
N PRO A 584 -14.93 4.65 32.57
CA PRO A 584 -15.25 5.91 31.88
C PRO A 584 -14.61 7.13 32.53
N GLN A 585 -14.39 7.09 33.85
CA GLN A 585 -13.84 8.21 34.65
C GLN A 585 -12.31 8.23 34.67
N CYS A 586 -11.64 7.17 35.14
CA CYS A 586 -10.16 7.17 35.23
C CYS A 586 -9.43 6.53 34.05
N LYS A 587 -10.14 5.98 33.05
CA LYS A 587 -9.58 5.30 31.88
C LYS A 587 -8.68 4.09 32.18
N ARG A 588 -8.70 3.57 33.41
CA ARG A 588 -8.01 2.32 33.78
C ARG A 588 -8.64 1.13 33.07
N PHE A 589 -7.79 0.24 32.56
CA PHE A 589 -8.18 -0.98 31.86
C PHE A 589 -8.33 -2.13 32.84
N TYR A 590 -9.38 -2.92 32.68
CA TYR A 590 -9.69 -4.10 33.46
C TYR A 590 -9.91 -5.27 32.50
N ILE A 591 -9.47 -6.45 32.90
CA ILE A 591 -9.57 -7.68 32.12
C ILE A 591 -9.98 -8.84 33.03
N GLN A 592 -10.80 -9.74 32.49
CA GLN A 592 -11.20 -10.98 33.14
C GLN A 592 -11.31 -12.08 32.09
N MET A 593 -10.96 -13.32 32.44
CA MET A 593 -11.12 -14.46 31.55
C MET A 593 -12.61 -14.69 31.23
N GLY A 594 -12.91 -14.99 29.98
CA GLY A 594 -14.27 -15.18 29.48
C GLY A 594 -14.47 -16.55 28.84
N THR A 595 -15.74 -16.90 28.61
CA THR A 595 -16.18 -18.09 27.87
C THR A 595 -16.91 -17.68 26.59
N ILE A 596 -17.50 -18.66 25.88
CA ILE A 596 -18.31 -18.42 24.67
C ILE A 596 -19.64 -17.71 25.00
N GLU A 597 -20.06 -17.72 26.27
CA GLU A 597 -21.28 -17.06 26.74
C GLU A 597 -21.34 -15.58 26.33
N GLU A 598 -22.55 -15.11 26.01
CA GLU A 598 -22.78 -13.76 25.49
C GLU A 598 -22.99 -12.71 26.59
N SER A 599 -23.25 -13.13 27.83
CA SER A 599 -23.54 -12.20 28.92
C SER A 599 -22.25 -11.63 29.53
N PRO A 600 -22.13 -10.29 29.65
CA PRO A 600 -20.94 -9.69 30.23
C PRO A 600 -20.88 -9.93 31.75
N PRO A 601 -19.69 -10.25 32.30
CA PRO A 601 -19.50 -10.39 33.74
C PRO A 601 -19.62 -9.03 34.44
N SER A 602 -19.68 -9.04 35.78
CA SER A 602 -19.59 -7.82 36.58
C SER A 602 -18.12 -7.42 36.74
N ILE A 603 -17.74 -6.27 36.18
CA ILE A 603 -16.41 -5.67 36.34
C ILE A 603 -16.54 -4.37 37.13
N SER A 604 -15.75 -4.20 38.19
CA SER A 604 -15.74 -2.98 39.01
C SER A 604 -14.37 -2.28 38.99
N CYS A 605 -14.41 -0.96 38.91
CA CYS A 605 -13.26 -0.11 39.11
C CYS A 605 -12.97 0.03 40.60
N LYS A 606 -11.72 -0.21 41.00
CA LYS A 606 -11.26 -0.06 42.40
C LYS A 606 -11.52 1.32 43.02
N ILE A 607 -11.65 2.36 42.19
CA ILE A 607 -11.84 3.76 42.64
C ILE A 607 -13.31 4.21 42.47
N HIS A 608 -13.95 3.84 41.37
CA HIS A 608 -15.24 4.40 40.94
C HIS A 608 -16.42 3.42 41.00
N GLY A 609 -16.20 2.19 41.49
CA GLY A 609 -17.26 1.18 41.63
C GLY A 609 -17.60 0.46 40.33
N ALA A 610 -18.81 -0.11 40.23
CA ALA A 610 -19.23 -0.98 39.14
C ALA A 610 -19.21 -0.28 37.77
N ILE A 611 -18.64 -0.95 36.76
CA ILE A 611 -18.62 -0.46 35.39
C ILE A 611 -19.92 -0.88 34.68
N PRO A 612 -20.61 0.03 33.96
CA PRO A 612 -21.84 -0.32 33.23
C PRO A 612 -21.60 -1.43 32.21
N ARG A 613 -22.52 -2.41 32.13
CA ARG A 613 -22.44 -3.56 31.21
C ARG A 613 -22.20 -3.18 29.74
N ARG A 614 -22.70 -2.01 29.30
CA ARG A 614 -22.50 -1.51 27.92
C ARG A 614 -21.05 -1.16 27.58
N GLU A 615 -20.21 -0.91 28.59
CA GLU A 615 -18.77 -0.61 28.45
C GLU A 615 -17.89 -1.86 28.60
N ILE A 616 -18.52 -3.02 28.86
CA ILE A 616 -17.87 -4.30 29.01
C ILE A 616 -17.94 -5.00 27.65
N HIS A 617 -16.78 -5.26 27.08
CA HIS A 617 -16.66 -5.81 25.73
C HIS A 617 -15.84 -7.09 25.77
N ARG A 618 -16.08 -7.97 24.82
CA ARG A 618 -15.32 -9.21 24.64
C ARG A 618 -14.21 -8.98 23.62
N PHE A 619 -13.07 -9.61 23.83
CA PHE A 619 -12.03 -9.72 22.82
C PHE A 619 -11.44 -11.14 22.78
N VAL A 620 -10.83 -11.47 21.65
CA VAL A 620 -10.12 -12.74 21.44
C VAL A 620 -8.65 -12.45 21.21
N THR A 621 -7.79 -13.34 21.68
CA THR A 621 -6.36 -13.28 21.41
C THR A 621 -6.03 -14.22 20.24
N PRO A 622 -5.71 -13.73 19.03
CA PRO A 622 -5.54 -14.57 17.85
C PRO A 622 -4.17 -15.27 17.83
N ILE A 623 -3.89 -16.09 18.85
CA ILE A 623 -2.63 -16.83 19.05
C ILE A 623 -2.30 -17.83 17.94
N PHE A 624 -3.31 -18.20 17.14
CA PHE A 624 -3.15 -19.08 15.99
C PHE A 624 -2.86 -18.31 14.69
N GLY A 625 -2.94 -16.98 14.69
CA GLY A 625 -2.72 -16.13 13.52
C GLY A 625 -3.98 -15.85 12.71
N PHE A 626 -3.76 -15.39 11.48
CA PHE A 626 -4.76 -14.87 10.56
C PHE A 626 -4.71 -15.62 9.23
N VAL A 627 -5.75 -15.48 8.41
CA VAL A 627 -5.83 -16.20 7.13
C VAL A 627 -6.50 -15.38 6.03
N THR A 628 -6.04 -15.52 4.79
CA THR A 628 -6.70 -14.96 3.59
C THR A 628 -7.77 -15.92 3.07
N SER A 629 -8.74 -15.42 2.28
CA SER A 629 -9.68 -16.30 1.59
C SER A 629 -9.07 -16.95 0.35
N LYS A 630 -9.40 -18.22 0.11
CA LYS A 630 -9.05 -18.93 -1.13
C LYS A 630 -9.73 -18.35 -2.37
N ASP A 631 -10.91 -17.78 -2.21
CA ASP A 631 -11.69 -17.19 -3.28
C ASP A 631 -11.23 -15.77 -3.65
N TYR A 632 -10.39 -15.17 -2.80
CA TYR A 632 -9.87 -13.83 -3.04
C TYR A 632 -8.72 -13.85 -4.04
N GLN A 633 -8.92 -13.17 -5.17
CA GLN A 633 -7.86 -12.93 -6.14
C GLN A 633 -7.07 -11.67 -5.73
N PRO A 634 -5.77 -11.80 -5.42
CA PRO A 634 -4.97 -10.66 -5.01
C PRO A 634 -4.77 -9.68 -6.16
N LYS A 635 -4.79 -8.39 -5.83
CA LYS A 635 -4.68 -7.30 -6.81
C LYS A 635 -3.26 -6.75 -6.84
N LYS A 636 -2.88 -6.09 -7.94
CA LYS A 636 -1.67 -5.28 -7.94
C LYS A 636 -1.85 -4.05 -7.03
N PRO A 637 -0.80 -3.60 -6.31
CA PRO A 637 -0.86 -2.37 -5.53
C PRO A 637 -1.14 -1.18 -6.46
N GLY A 638 -2.09 -0.33 -6.07
CA GLY A 638 -2.34 0.95 -6.73
C GLY A 638 -1.69 2.12 -5.97
N GLU A 639 -2.04 3.35 -6.33
CA GLU A 639 -1.52 4.55 -5.66
C GLU A 639 -2.17 4.82 -4.28
N SER A 640 -3.31 4.21 -3.98
CA SER A 640 -3.92 4.34 -2.66
C SER A 640 -3.23 3.48 -1.61
N ARG A 641 -3.15 4.02 -0.39
CA ARG A 641 -2.66 3.29 0.77
C ARG A 641 -3.50 2.03 1.02
N PRO A 642 -2.87 0.88 1.33
CA PRO A 642 -3.57 -0.32 1.75
C PRO A 642 -4.47 -0.05 2.95
N ARG A 643 -5.64 -0.70 2.97
CA ARG A 643 -6.57 -0.61 4.09
C ARG A 643 -5.95 -1.26 5.32
N ARG A 644 -6.10 -0.64 6.49
CA ARG A 644 -5.67 -1.20 7.78
C ARG A 644 -6.69 -0.88 8.84
N GLU A 645 -6.85 -1.78 9.80
CA GLU A 645 -7.54 -1.48 11.04
C GLU A 645 -6.58 -0.80 12.02
N PHE A 646 -7.13 -0.05 12.98
CA PHE A 646 -6.33 0.67 13.97
C PHE A 646 -6.50 0.02 15.33
N ALA A 647 -5.37 -0.32 15.94
CA ALA A 647 -5.32 -0.70 17.35
C ALA A 647 -5.46 0.54 18.25
N THR A 648 -5.94 0.33 19.48
CA THR A 648 -5.96 1.38 20.50
C THR A 648 -4.56 1.83 20.88
N ARG A 649 -4.45 3.00 21.52
CA ARG A 649 -3.26 3.31 22.31
C ARG A 649 -3.08 2.24 23.39
N PRO A 650 -1.83 1.90 23.78
CA PRO A 650 -1.59 0.96 24.86
C PRO A 650 -2.24 1.42 26.17
N TYR A 651 -2.94 0.52 26.85
CA TYR A 651 -3.49 0.74 28.18
C TYR A 651 -2.60 0.07 29.21
N PHE A 652 -2.31 0.77 30.31
CA PHE A 652 -1.76 0.13 31.51
C PHE A 652 -2.89 -0.57 32.26
N PHE A 653 -2.69 -1.84 32.60
CA PHE A 653 -3.66 -2.58 33.42
C PHE A 653 -3.05 -3.13 34.72
N ASN A 654 -1.79 -3.57 34.66
CA ASN A 654 -1.06 -4.08 35.82
C ASN A 654 0.32 -3.41 35.94
N TYR A 655 0.77 -3.12 37.15
CA TYR A 655 2.11 -2.59 37.41
C TYR A 655 2.50 -2.77 38.88
N LYS A 656 3.77 -3.09 39.16
CA LYS A 656 4.34 -2.97 40.51
C LYS A 656 4.23 -1.54 41.02
N GLU A 657 4.26 -1.35 42.35
CA GLU A 657 4.08 -0.04 42.98
C GLU A 657 4.92 1.06 42.29
N PRO A 658 4.29 2.13 41.78
CA PRO A 658 4.97 3.13 41.00
C PRO A 658 5.86 4.00 41.89
N LYS A 659 7.05 4.33 41.41
CA LYS A 659 7.93 5.33 42.02
C LYS A 659 7.49 6.72 41.57
N GLU A 660 7.41 7.66 42.50
CA GLU A 660 7.07 9.05 42.21
C GLU A 660 8.32 9.92 42.10
N LYS A 661 8.35 10.82 41.11
CA LYS A 661 9.32 11.90 41.02
C LYS A 661 8.61 13.19 40.66
N GLU A 662 9.01 14.29 41.27
CA GLU A 662 8.55 15.62 40.92
C GLU A 662 9.70 16.41 40.28
N PHE A 663 9.41 17.14 39.21
CA PHE A 663 10.37 18.05 38.59
C PHE A 663 9.67 19.32 38.09
N LEU A 664 10.44 20.40 38.01
CA LEU A 664 9.97 21.72 37.58
C LEU A 664 10.41 21.95 36.12
N VAL A 665 9.46 22.32 35.27
CA VAL A 665 9.72 22.75 33.89
C VAL A 665 9.14 24.15 33.72
N GLY A 666 10.00 25.17 33.80
CA GLY A 666 9.57 26.56 33.88
C GLY A 666 8.68 26.78 35.12
N ASN A 667 7.46 27.28 34.91
CA ASN A 667 6.48 27.51 35.97
C ASN A 667 5.61 26.29 36.27
N PHE A 668 5.83 25.16 35.59
CA PHE A 668 5.01 23.96 35.77
C PHE A 668 5.67 22.96 36.72
N LYS A 669 4.92 22.55 37.74
CA LYS A 669 5.30 21.44 38.61
C LYS A 669 4.73 20.14 38.04
N ILE A 670 5.61 19.29 37.52
CA ILE A 670 5.24 18.01 36.91
C ILE A 670 5.49 16.89 37.93
N LYS A 671 4.42 16.17 38.28
CA LYS A 671 4.52 14.90 39.02
C LYS A 671 4.52 13.75 38.03
N CYS A 672 5.55 12.93 38.08
CA CYS A 672 5.68 11.72 37.26
C CYS A 672 5.60 10.49 38.16
N ARG A 673 4.77 9.53 37.76
CA ARG A 673 4.71 8.17 38.33
C ARG A 673 5.27 7.21 37.29
N TYR A 674 6.29 6.44 37.64
CA TYR A 674 6.87 5.44 36.76
C TYR A 674 6.92 4.06 37.42
N SER A 675 6.70 3.01 36.63
CA SER A 675 6.89 1.62 37.06
C SER A 675 7.65 0.88 35.96
N SER A 676 8.67 0.12 36.35
CA SER A 676 9.54 -0.64 35.42
C SER A 676 8.93 -1.96 34.97
N GLU A 677 7.91 -2.46 35.67
CA GLU A 677 7.26 -3.75 35.42
C GLU A 677 5.75 -3.54 35.26
N GLY A 678 5.36 -2.93 34.15
CA GLY A 678 3.97 -2.66 33.80
C GLY A 678 3.51 -3.47 32.60
N GLU A 679 2.35 -4.10 32.71
CA GLU A 679 1.71 -4.82 31.62
C GLU A 679 0.84 -3.86 30.80
N LEU A 680 1.00 -3.95 29.47
CA LEU A 680 0.30 -3.12 28.50
C LEU A 680 -0.68 -3.96 27.68
N ALA A 681 -1.93 -3.53 27.65
CA ALA A 681 -2.95 -4.12 26.78
C ALA A 681 -3.15 -3.25 25.53
N VAL A 682 -3.24 -3.90 24.38
CA VAL A 682 -3.58 -3.27 23.09
C VAL A 682 -4.75 -4.04 22.49
N VAL A 683 -5.81 -3.34 22.11
CA VAL A 683 -7.03 -3.96 21.55
C VAL A 683 -7.31 -3.36 20.17
N CYS A 684 -7.72 -4.20 19.22
CA CYS A 684 -8.25 -3.72 17.95
C CYS A 684 -9.77 -3.66 18.03
N LYS A 685 -10.35 -2.46 17.97
CA LYS A 685 -11.81 -2.26 18.12
C LYS A 685 -12.57 -2.29 16.78
N GLY A 686 -11.86 -2.47 15.66
CA GLY A 686 -12.42 -2.33 14.32
C GLY A 686 -12.88 -0.91 13.99
N LYS A 687 -13.35 -0.69 12.77
CA LYS A 687 -13.86 0.62 12.32
C LYS A 687 -14.98 1.13 13.20
N LYS A 688 -14.85 2.38 13.66
CA LYS A 688 -15.83 3.06 14.54
C LYS A 688 -16.10 2.34 15.88
N GLY A 689 -15.27 1.37 16.26
CA GLY A 689 -15.39 0.69 17.55
C GLY A 689 -16.49 -0.39 17.62
N VAL A 690 -17.02 -0.85 16.49
CA VAL A 690 -18.11 -1.84 16.44
C VAL A 690 -17.64 -3.28 16.68
N GLY A 691 -16.32 -3.51 16.73
CA GLY A 691 -15.74 -4.84 16.85
C GLY A 691 -15.78 -5.62 15.53
N PHE A 692 -15.76 -6.94 15.66
CA PHE A 692 -15.73 -7.88 14.54
C PHE A 692 -16.76 -9.00 14.77
N TRP A 693 -17.32 -9.51 13.68
CA TRP A 693 -18.19 -10.70 13.70
C TRP A 693 -17.35 -11.92 13.35
N VAL A 694 -17.08 -12.79 14.33
CA VAL A 694 -16.20 -13.96 14.19
C VAL A 694 -17.03 -15.24 14.24
N CYS A 695 -16.87 -16.11 13.24
CA CYS A 695 -17.35 -17.49 13.33
C CYS A 695 -16.33 -18.35 14.10
N PHE A 696 -16.70 -18.90 15.25
CA PHE A 696 -15.81 -19.75 16.04
C PHE A 696 -15.57 -21.14 15.44
N THR A 697 -16.39 -21.57 14.47
CA THR A 697 -16.24 -22.85 13.79
C THR A 697 -15.21 -22.79 12.65
N CYS A 698 -15.29 -21.76 11.78
CA CYS A 698 -14.43 -21.67 10.59
C CYS A 698 -13.44 -20.50 10.62
N GLY A 699 -13.55 -19.57 11.57
CA GLY A 699 -12.66 -18.41 11.69
C GLY A 699 -12.96 -17.24 10.75
N ALA A 700 -13.94 -17.38 9.85
CA ALA A 700 -14.38 -16.30 8.98
C ALA A 700 -14.77 -15.08 9.82
N THR A 701 -14.20 -13.92 9.48
CA THR A 701 -14.39 -12.70 10.28
C THR A 701 -14.70 -11.50 9.41
N PHE A 702 -15.72 -10.73 9.81
CA PHE A 702 -16.20 -9.58 9.04
C PHE A 702 -16.23 -8.31 9.89
N SER A 703 -15.85 -7.18 9.27
CA SER A 703 -15.97 -5.85 9.89
C SER A 703 -17.40 -5.31 9.89
N GLU A 704 -18.26 -5.84 9.01
CA GLU A 704 -19.67 -5.48 8.90
C GLU A 704 -20.54 -6.74 8.97
N ARG A 705 -21.71 -6.64 9.59
CA ARG A 705 -22.63 -7.78 9.76
C ARG A 705 -23.21 -8.16 8.40
N GLN A 706 -22.69 -9.22 7.78
CA GLN A 706 -23.31 -9.79 6.59
C GLN A 706 -24.50 -10.66 7.01
N ARG A 707 -25.72 -10.29 6.59
CA ARG A 707 -26.90 -11.16 6.75
C ARG A 707 -26.81 -12.26 5.68
N GLY A 708 -26.67 -13.51 6.10
CA GLY A 708 -27.00 -14.69 5.28
C GLY A 708 -25.86 -15.36 4.49
N LYS A 709 -24.63 -15.45 5.02
CA LYS A 709 -23.57 -16.23 4.34
C LYS A 709 -22.87 -17.33 5.14
N HIS A 710 -23.13 -17.45 6.45
CA HIS A 710 -22.63 -18.56 7.27
C HIS A 710 -23.67 -18.93 8.31
#